data_AF-A0A8C8A8R6-F1
#
_entry.id   AF-A0A8C8A8R6-F1
#
_cell.length_a   1.000
_cell.length_b   1.000
_cell.length_c   1.000
_cell.angle_alpha   90.00
_cell.angle_beta   90.00
_cell.angle_gamma   90.00
#
_symmetry.space_group_name_H-M   'P 1'
#
loop_
_entity.id
_entity.type
_entity.pdbx_description
1 polymer ?
#
loop_
_entity_poly.entity_id
_entity_poly.type
_entity_poly.pdbx_seq_one_letter_code
_entity_poly.pdbx_strand_id
1 'polypeptide(L)'
;MSLQRDRITSFRKSAAKKEKPLIQHPIDSQPSISEIPLAQALVDERCMNLSEKEVMDLFEKMMEDMNLNEERKAPLRDKDLTTKREMVVQYISATAKSGGLKNSKHECTLSSQEYIHELRSGISEEKLLNCLESLRVSLTSNPVSWVNNFGHEGLGLLLDALEKLLDKKQQESIDKKNQHKLIQCLKAFMNNKYGLQRILGDERSLLLLARAIDPKQPHMMTETVKILSAICIIGEENILDKLLGAITTAAERHNRERFSQIVEGLENHEFLQLQVACMQLINALVTSPDDLDFRIHLRNEFLRCGLKKILPGLKDKDNEELDIQLKVFDENKEEDLIELSHRLNDIRSLYFFNNVCTDVNEVFHLLYNMLKDTSSENYFLSILQHFLLIRSDYYIRPQYYKIIEECVSQIVLHSSGVDPDFKCRGRMDVDFTHLIDACADKAKVEESEKKAAEFSRKFDEEFTARQEAQAELQKREEKIKELETEIKQLRTQVIKLNHSKPHSQLAEVAPLPPTLPSENAPPPPPPPLPGGAVIPPPPPLPGGAVIPPPPPLPGGAVIPPPPPLPGGAVIPPPPPLPGGATIPPPPPLPGGATIPPPPPLPGGVVIPPPPPLPGGATIPPPPPLPGGATIPPPPPLPGGAAPPPPPPLPGGAVPPPPPPLPGGAPPPPPPPFGGPPMPPGLGGVPFAPFPVIPALPHGMKEKKKYKLEVSMKRINWSKIEPQEIAENSFWVKAEEDKFEDPELFAKLALTFGTQMKAKKAVEESEEKKTVQSKKKIKELRILDGKTAQNLSIFLGSFRLPYEEIKSIILEVDEEKLSESLIQVLKNLPEQKELNALAELKDEYNDLAEPEQFGVVMSSVKMLRSRLNGILFRLMFEEHVNNIKPDIMAVTMACEELKKSESFSKLLELVLFLGNYMNSGSRNAQSLGFNISFLCKIRDTKSSDQKTTLLHFLAEICEENYRDILKFPDELQHVESASKVSAQTLKSNLESMNRQIQCLEKDIENFRKIQDEHDKFVEKMSISFFFAESAREQYEKLSNMHNNMTKLYENLGEYFTFDPKAVSIEEFFGDLSNFRTLFLEALKENNKRREMEEKTKRAKLAKEKAEREKLERQKKKQQLIDMNKEGDETGVMDSLLEALQSGAAFRDRRKRTPRVQGKMLSKNF
;
A
#
# COMPACT_ATOMS: atom_id res chain seq x y z
N MET A 1 -7.16 66.25 -13.44
CA MET A 1 -6.56 67.39 -12.74
C MET A 1 -5.54 66.87 -11.73
N SER A 2 -4.51 67.68 -11.45
CA SER A 2 -3.52 67.68 -10.37
C SER A 2 -3.65 66.69 -9.19
N LEU A 3 -2.55 66.19 -8.59
CA LEU A 3 -1.11 66.35 -8.89
C LEU A 3 -0.29 65.17 -8.30
N GLN A 4 0.97 65.02 -8.73
CA GLN A 4 1.84 63.87 -8.50
C GLN A 4 2.29 63.66 -7.04
N ARG A 5 2.67 62.42 -6.70
CA ARG A 5 4.07 62.09 -6.31
C ARG A 5 4.40 60.60 -6.44
N ASP A 6 5.69 60.33 -6.64
CA ASP A 6 6.26 59.03 -7.00
C ASP A 6 7.33 58.57 -5.99
N ARG A 7 7.49 57.24 -5.89
CA ARG A 7 8.74 56.44 -5.74
C ARG A 7 9.80 56.70 -4.62
N ILE A 8 9.96 55.66 -3.80
CA ILE A 8 11.19 54.82 -3.61
C ILE A 8 12.45 55.40 -2.91
N THR A 9 12.75 54.83 -1.72
CA THR A 9 14.05 54.56 -1.02
C THR A 9 15.24 55.56 -1.02
N SER A 10 15.92 55.73 0.14
CA SER A 10 17.34 55.34 0.35
C SER A 10 17.89 55.62 1.78
N PHE A 11 19.05 55.03 2.09
CA PHE A 11 19.80 54.81 3.35
C PHE A 11 20.29 56.01 4.22
N ARG A 12 20.53 55.69 5.52
CA ARG A 12 21.63 56.12 6.44
C ARG A 12 21.90 57.63 6.71
N LYS A 13 21.75 58.07 7.97
CA LYS A 13 22.87 58.35 8.94
C LYS A 13 22.36 58.74 10.35
N SER A 14 23.26 59.16 11.25
CA SER A 14 23.15 59.09 12.71
C SER A 14 23.29 60.42 13.48
N ALA A 15 22.70 60.44 14.69
CA ALA A 15 23.05 61.23 15.90
C ALA A 15 22.75 62.75 15.98
N ALA A 16 22.06 63.16 17.05
CA ALA A 16 22.47 64.18 18.04
C ALA A 16 21.41 64.37 19.17
N LYS A 17 21.83 64.78 20.39
CA LYS A 17 20.97 65.26 21.51
C LYS A 17 21.36 66.70 21.87
N LYS A 18 20.37 67.54 22.24
CA LYS A 18 20.40 68.74 23.15
C LYS A 18 19.04 69.49 23.01
N GLU A 19 18.57 70.43 23.84
CA GLU A 19 18.73 70.77 25.28
C GLU A 19 18.14 72.17 25.54
N LYS A 20 17.21 72.33 26.52
CA LYS A 20 16.85 73.56 27.32
C LYS A 20 15.37 73.56 27.80
N PRO A 21 14.98 74.44 28.74
CA PRO A 21 15.75 75.19 29.76
C PRO A 21 15.20 75.03 31.21
N LEU A 22 15.81 75.71 32.18
CA LEU A 22 15.35 75.81 33.59
C LEU A 22 15.59 77.23 34.13
N ILE A 23 14.64 77.82 34.89
CA ILE A 23 14.71 79.17 35.53
C ILE A 23 13.79 79.16 36.79
N GLN A 24 14.02 79.81 37.96
CA GLN A 24 15.22 80.27 38.71
C GLN A 24 14.78 80.89 40.09
N HIS A 25 15.72 81.13 41.03
CA HIS A 25 15.65 82.03 42.24
C HIS A 25 14.93 81.54 43.53
N PRO A 26 15.23 82.11 44.75
CA PRO A 26 16.57 82.47 45.29
C PRO A 26 16.81 82.18 46.82
N ILE A 27 18.12 82.19 47.17
CA ILE A 27 18.86 82.54 48.44
C ILE A 27 18.09 83.45 49.45
N ASP A 28 18.28 83.47 50.80
CA ASP A 28 19.47 83.20 51.66
C ASP A 28 19.17 83.07 53.21
N SER A 29 20.22 82.86 54.03
CA SER A 29 20.39 83.08 55.51
C SER A 29 20.05 81.97 56.56
N GLN A 30 20.86 81.93 57.65
CA GLN A 30 20.83 80.97 58.78
C GLN A 30 19.91 81.35 59.96
N PRO A 31 19.59 80.39 60.85
CA PRO A 31 19.91 80.56 62.28
C PRO A 31 20.63 79.33 62.93
N SER A 32 20.72 79.30 64.27
CA SER A 32 21.77 78.62 65.06
C SER A 32 21.41 77.32 65.81
N ILE A 33 22.46 76.65 66.30
CA ILE A 33 22.55 75.40 67.10
C ILE A 33 21.60 75.32 68.32
N SER A 34 21.06 74.12 68.60
CA SER A 34 20.74 73.61 69.97
C SER A 34 20.59 72.07 70.00
N GLU A 35 21.42 71.42 70.82
CA GLU A 35 21.35 70.09 71.50
C GLU A 35 20.74 68.82 70.83
N ILE A 36 21.43 67.68 71.03
CA ILE A 36 21.05 66.32 70.58
C ILE A 36 21.09 65.34 71.78
N PRO A 37 20.08 64.46 71.99
CA PRO A 37 20.16 63.39 72.98
C PRO A 37 21.20 62.32 72.64
N LEU A 38 22.05 61.95 73.61
CA LEU A 38 23.31 61.21 73.45
C LEU A 38 23.22 59.77 72.89
N ALA A 39 22.02 59.26 72.57
CA ALA A 39 21.83 57.89 72.06
C ALA A 39 22.10 57.75 70.55
N GLN A 40 21.99 58.83 69.77
CA GLN A 40 22.13 58.78 68.31
C GLN A 40 23.58 58.53 67.87
N ALA A 41 24.54 59.17 68.55
CA ALA A 41 25.95 59.25 68.13
C ALA A 41 26.68 57.89 68.07
N LEU A 42 26.29 56.92 68.91
CA LEU A 42 26.92 55.59 68.97
C LEU A 42 26.61 54.70 67.75
N VAL A 43 25.61 55.05 66.93
CA VAL A 43 25.34 54.38 65.65
C VAL A 43 26.11 55.06 64.52
N ASP A 44 26.17 56.40 64.53
CA ASP A 44 26.81 57.19 63.47
C ASP A 44 28.34 57.02 63.43
N GLU A 45 29.03 56.97 64.59
CA GLU A 45 30.48 56.71 64.62
C GLU A 45 30.86 55.37 63.99
N ARG A 46 29.99 54.34 64.10
CA ARG A 46 30.29 53.02 63.52
C ARG A 46 30.02 52.96 62.02
N CYS A 47 29.05 53.75 61.53
CA CYS A 47 28.74 53.88 60.12
C CYS A 47 29.81 54.68 59.33
N MET A 48 30.40 55.71 59.94
CA MET A 48 31.42 56.54 59.29
C MET A 48 32.78 55.83 59.10
N ASN A 49 33.03 54.75 59.84
CA ASN A 49 34.29 54.00 59.79
C ASN A 49 34.29 52.79 58.83
N LEU A 50 33.25 52.60 58.02
CA LEU A 50 33.26 51.63 56.92
C LEU A 50 34.34 52.00 55.89
N SER A 51 35.22 51.07 55.53
CA SER A 51 36.21 51.28 54.46
C SER A 51 35.56 51.50 53.11
N GLU A 52 36.29 52.09 52.15
CA GLU A 52 35.79 52.30 50.78
C GLU A 52 35.31 50.99 50.12
N LYS A 53 36.00 49.88 50.40
CA LYS A 53 35.56 48.56 49.95
C LYS A 53 34.26 48.12 50.62
N GLU A 54 34.15 48.20 51.95
CA GLU A 54 32.93 47.80 52.66
C GLU A 54 31.73 48.68 52.27
N VAL A 55 31.93 49.97 51.99
CA VAL A 55 30.90 50.85 51.43
C VAL A 55 30.45 50.37 50.06
N MET A 56 31.38 49.98 49.17
CA MET A 56 31.02 49.47 47.83
C MET A 56 30.33 48.10 47.91
N ASP A 57 30.84 47.17 48.71
CA ASP A 57 30.27 45.84 48.93
C ASP A 57 28.84 45.95 49.53
N LEU A 58 28.61 46.89 50.46
CA LEU A 58 27.28 47.16 51.04
C LEU A 58 26.37 47.98 50.12
N PHE A 59 26.91 48.81 49.23
CA PHE A 59 26.13 49.57 48.24
C PHE A 59 25.61 48.66 47.13
N GLU A 60 26.43 47.72 46.65
CA GLU A 60 25.99 46.70 45.70
C GLU A 60 24.92 45.80 46.35
N LYS A 61 25.17 45.31 47.58
CA LYS A 61 24.16 44.57 48.36
C LYS A 61 22.87 45.34 48.60
N MET A 62 22.93 46.65 48.81
CA MET A 62 21.73 47.50 48.91
C MET A 62 20.97 47.56 47.58
N MET A 63 21.65 47.64 46.43
CA MET A 63 21.01 47.61 45.11
C MET A 63 20.45 46.22 44.71
N GLU A 64 21.00 45.15 45.29
CA GLU A 64 20.44 43.80 45.27
C GLU A 64 19.18 43.72 46.14
N ASP A 65 19.25 44.12 47.41
CA ASP A 65 18.11 44.11 48.35
C ASP A 65 16.94 45.01 47.89
N MET A 66 17.23 46.14 47.24
CA MET A 66 16.22 47.02 46.64
C MET A 66 15.77 46.57 45.23
N ASN A 67 16.27 45.43 44.74
CA ASN A 67 16.03 44.84 43.42
C ASN A 67 15.91 45.86 42.28
N LEU A 68 17.02 46.54 41.98
CA LEU A 68 17.10 47.45 40.84
C LEU A 68 17.62 46.72 39.60
N ASN A 69 16.94 46.86 38.47
CA ASN A 69 17.42 46.36 37.18
C ASN A 69 18.71 47.07 36.73
N GLU A 70 19.46 46.49 35.79
CA GLU A 70 20.77 47.04 35.38
C GLU A 70 20.70 48.44 34.76
N GLU A 71 19.59 48.80 34.10
CA GLU A 71 19.35 50.17 33.60
C GLU A 71 19.25 51.21 34.74
N ARG A 72 18.84 50.79 35.94
CA ARG A 72 18.78 51.63 37.16
C ARG A 72 20.04 51.50 38.03
N LYS A 73 20.69 50.33 38.06
CA LYS A 73 21.97 50.13 38.76
C LYS A 73 23.10 50.91 38.10
N ALA A 74 23.20 50.95 36.76
CA ALA A 74 24.26 51.68 36.06
C ALA A 74 24.42 53.16 36.50
N PRO A 75 23.37 54.02 36.46
CA PRO A 75 23.48 55.41 36.94
C PRO A 75 23.61 55.56 38.47
N LEU A 76 23.52 54.48 39.24
CA LEU A 76 23.83 54.44 40.68
C LEU A 76 25.27 54.00 40.94
N ARG A 77 25.81 53.05 40.16
CA ARG A 77 27.24 52.70 40.16
C ARG A 77 28.13 53.85 39.69
N ASP A 78 27.62 54.75 38.83
CA ASP A 78 28.31 55.98 38.41
C ASP A 78 28.33 57.11 39.47
N LYS A 79 27.61 56.97 40.60
CA LYS A 79 27.65 57.98 41.68
C LYS A 79 28.98 58.00 42.42
N ASP A 80 29.31 59.15 42.99
CA ASP A 80 30.48 59.32 43.86
C ASP A 80 30.35 58.52 45.17
N LEU A 81 31.50 58.25 45.81
CA LEU A 81 31.57 57.44 47.03
C LEU A 81 30.82 58.06 48.22
N THR A 82 30.68 59.39 48.28
CA THR A 82 29.95 60.09 49.34
C THR A 82 28.47 59.79 49.25
N THR A 83 27.86 60.00 48.08
CA THR A 83 26.44 59.68 47.86
C THR A 83 26.17 58.18 48.05
N LYS A 84 27.12 57.30 47.66
CA LYS A 84 27.01 55.85 47.94
C LYS A 84 27.04 55.54 49.44
N ARG A 85 27.97 56.14 50.20
CA ARG A 85 28.04 55.97 51.66
C ARG A 85 26.77 56.48 52.34
N GLU A 86 26.23 57.62 51.93
CA GLU A 86 24.95 58.14 52.47
C GLU A 86 23.79 57.17 52.23
N MET A 87 23.66 56.62 51.01
CA MET A 87 22.63 55.62 50.69
C MET A 87 22.83 54.33 51.51
N VAL A 88 24.07 53.84 51.67
CA VAL A 88 24.39 52.69 52.54
C VAL A 88 24.02 52.95 54.00
N VAL A 89 24.31 54.14 54.55
CA VAL A 89 23.97 54.48 55.93
C VAL A 89 22.44 54.62 56.12
N GLN A 90 21.71 55.09 55.11
CA GLN A 90 20.24 55.05 55.11
C GLN A 90 19.70 53.61 55.05
N TYR A 91 20.27 52.73 54.24
CA TYR A 91 19.91 51.30 54.19
C TYR A 91 20.24 50.55 55.50
N ILE A 92 21.42 50.77 56.08
CA ILE A 92 21.82 50.21 57.39
C ILE A 92 20.88 50.72 58.49
N SER A 93 20.56 52.01 58.53
CA SER A 93 19.68 52.56 59.57
C SER A 93 18.20 52.20 59.37
N ALA A 94 17.76 51.94 58.13
CA ALA A 94 16.43 51.38 57.86
C ALA A 94 16.33 49.92 58.29
N THR A 95 17.29 49.08 57.91
CA THR A 95 17.33 47.65 58.29
C THR A 95 17.53 47.46 59.80
N ALA A 96 18.41 48.24 60.43
CA ALA A 96 18.64 48.20 61.88
C ALA A 96 17.41 48.63 62.71
N LYS A 97 16.55 49.51 62.19
CA LYS A 97 15.29 49.92 62.86
C LYS A 97 14.25 48.79 62.94
N SER A 98 14.38 47.73 62.13
CA SER A 98 13.63 46.49 62.33
C SER A 98 14.11 45.67 63.55
N GLY A 99 15.20 46.10 64.20
CA GLY A 99 15.88 45.42 65.31
C GLY A 99 15.55 45.92 66.72
N GLY A 100 14.41 46.60 66.91
CA GLY A 100 13.74 46.72 68.20
C GLY A 100 13.88 48.03 68.98
N LEU A 101 12.73 48.56 69.41
CA LEU A 101 12.54 49.23 70.69
C LEU A 101 11.04 49.28 71.02
N LYS A 102 10.63 48.61 72.11
CA LYS A 102 9.20 48.52 72.51
C LYS A 102 8.79 49.80 73.23
N ASN A 103 7.92 50.62 72.62
CA ASN A 103 6.85 51.42 73.29
C ASN A 103 6.16 52.44 72.35
N SER A 104 5.16 52.02 71.57
CA SER A 104 4.01 52.87 71.18
C SER A 104 2.85 52.02 70.63
N LYS A 105 1.68 52.63 70.40
CA LYS A 105 0.40 51.95 70.10
C LYS A 105 0.02 51.86 68.61
N HIS A 106 0.92 52.15 67.68
CA HIS A 106 0.71 51.97 66.25
C HIS A 106 1.84 51.17 65.60
N GLU A 107 1.42 50.29 64.69
CA GLU A 107 2.16 49.47 63.71
C GLU A 107 3.70 49.44 63.84
N CYS A 108 4.19 48.37 64.48
CA CYS A 108 5.60 47.99 64.49
C CYS A 108 5.78 46.78 63.55
N THR A 109 6.63 46.92 62.53
CA THR A 109 6.95 45.86 61.58
C THR A 109 7.81 44.80 62.26
N LEU A 110 7.25 43.61 62.50
CA LEU A 110 7.99 42.47 63.06
C LEU A 110 9.06 41.99 62.08
N SER A 111 10.19 41.50 62.62
CA SER A 111 11.19 40.80 61.82
C SER A 111 10.66 39.44 61.32
N SER A 112 11.26 38.90 60.25
CA SER A 112 10.85 37.60 59.69
C SER A 112 10.94 36.45 60.71
N GLN A 113 11.90 36.52 61.63
CA GLN A 113 12.08 35.54 62.72
C GLN A 113 11.04 35.71 63.84
N GLU A 114 10.57 36.93 64.11
CA GLU A 114 9.44 37.14 65.04
C GLU A 114 8.12 36.61 64.45
N TYR A 115 7.87 36.74 63.14
CA TYR A 115 6.73 36.09 62.50
C TYR A 115 6.81 34.55 62.56
N ILE A 116 8.00 33.98 62.36
CA ILE A 116 8.23 32.52 62.53
C ILE A 116 7.91 32.10 63.96
N HIS A 117 8.43 32.82 64.96
CA HIS A 117 8.15 32.54 66.37
C HIS A 117 6.65 32.65 66.69
N GLU A 118 5.99 33.73 66.25
CA GLU A 118 4.57 33.97 66.52
C GLU A 118 3.72 32.87 65.89
N LEU A 119 3.92 32.52 64.61
CA LEU A 119 3.23 31.40 63.94
C LEU A 119 3.47 30.06 64.66
N ARG A 120 4.71 29.80 65.09
CA ARG A 120 5.08 28.60 65.86
C ARG A 120 4.46 28.55 67.26
N SER A 121 4.13 29.69 67.86
CA SER A 121 3.67 29.79 69.26
C SER A 121 2.23 29.29 69.52
N GLY A 122 1.46 28.97 68.48
CA GLY A 122 0.09 28.46 68.62
C GLY A 122 -0.96 29.56 68.79
N ILE A 123 -0.90 30.59 67.95
CA ILE A 123 -1.80 31.76 67.97
C ILE A 123 -3.29 31.36 67.92
N SER A 124 -4.13 32.03 68.73
CA SER A 124 -5.60 32.00 68.63
C SER A 124 -6.12 32.55 67.30
N GLU A 125 -7.18 31.96 66.74
CA GLU A 125 -7.62 32.16 65.35
C GLU A 125 -7.89 33.62 64.92
N GLU A 126 -8.37 34.50 65.80
CA GLU A 126 -8.52 35.94 65.48
C GLU A 126 -7.18 36.70 65.40
N LYS A 127 -6.25 36.41 66.32
CA LYS A 127 -4.90 37.00 66.30
C LYS A 127 -4.08 36.44 65.13
N LEU A 128 -4.31 35.19 64.74
CA LEU A 128 -3.72 34.59 63.54
C LEU A 128 -4.09 35.41 62.29
N LEU A 129 -5.35 35.83 62.15
CA LEU A 129 -5.78 36.66 61.02
C LEU A 129 -4.95 37.95 60.95
N ASN A 130 -4.87 38.70 62.04
CA ASN A 130 -4.11 39.96 62.11
C ASN A 130 -2.60 39.74 61.85
N CYS A 131 -2.02 38.66 62.37
CA CYS A 131 -0.64 38.26 62.11
C CYS A 131 -0.41 38.01 60.61
N LEU A 132 -1.30 37.26 59.97
CA LEU A 132 -1.24 36.95 58.54
C LEU A 132 -1.50 38.18 57.66
N GLU A 133 -2.34 39.14 58.06
CA GLU A 133 -2.52 40.40 57.33
C GLU A 133 -1.24 41.23 57.32
N SER A 134 -0.57 41.36 58.48
CA SER A 134 0.71 42.06 58.62
C SER A 134 1.86 41.32 57.91
N LEU A 135 1.89 39.99 57.99
CA LEU A 135 2.87 39.15 57.30
C LEU A 135 2.71 39.23 55.78
N ARG A 136 1.48 39.18 55.24
CA ARG A 136 1.22 39.35 53.80
C ARG A 136 1.79 40.68 53.28
N VAL A 137 1.58 41.78 54.02
CA VAL A 137 2.19 43.07 53.64
C VAL A 137 3.71 42.97 53.69
N SER A 138 4.26 42.46 54.79
CA SER A 138 5.71 42.31 55.00
C SER A 138 6.40 41.43 53.93
N LEU A 139 5.72 40.42 53.39
CA LEU A 139 6.19 39.58 52.27
C LEU A 139 6.21 40.32 50.92
N THR A 140 5.47 41.42 50.78
CA THR A 140 5.42 42.24 49.55
C THR A 140 6.20 43.55 49.65
N SER A 141 6.44 44.08 50.85
CA SER A 141 7.04 45.42 51.06
C SER A 141 8.51 45.42 51.47
N ASN A 142 9.06 44.27 51.87
CA ASN A 142 10.46 44.15 52.31
C ASN A 142 11.36 43.55 51.20
N PRO A 143 12.69 43.74 51.29
CA PRO A 143 13.67 43.12 50.39
C PRO A 143 13.53 41.60 50.22
N VAL A 144 14.02 41.06 49.10
CA VAL A 144 14.07 39.61 48.84
C VAL A 144 14.87 38.90 49.95
N SER A 145 15.91 39.52 50.51
CA SER A 145 16.65 38.98 51.66
C SER A 145 15.78 38.79 52.91
N TRP A 146 14.74 39.61 53.13
CA TRP A 146 13.77 39.41 54.21
C TRP A 146 12.93 38.15 53.96
N VAL A 147 12.50 37.94 52.71
CA VAL A 147 11.74 36.75 52.29
C VAL A 147 12.61 35.49 52.34
N ASN A 148 13.89 35.59 52.00
CA ASN A 148 14.87 34.52 52.16
C ASN A 148 15.07 34.14 53.64
N ASN A 149 15.07 35.12 54.54
CA ASN A 149 15.18 34.94 55.99
C ASN A 149 13.89 34.41 56.66
N PHE A 150 12.72 34.61 56.03
CA PHE A 150 11.48 33.92 56.38
C PHE A 150 11.51 32.47 55.85
N GLY A 151 11.92 32.32 54.59
CA GLY A 151 12.55 31.10 54.09
C GLY A 151 11.69 29.84 54.12
N HIS A 152 12.38 28.70 54.27
CA HIS A 152 11.74 27.38 54.34
C HIS A 152 10.89 27.20 55.60
N GLU A 153 11.35 27.74 56.74
CA GLU A 153 10.70 27.57 58.03
C GLU A 153 9.37 28.33 58.09
N GLY A 154 9.36 29.58 57.63
CA GLY A 154 8.15 30.37 57.47
C GLY A 154 7.17 29.77 56.46
N LEU A 155 7.65 29.29 55.30
CA LEU A 155 6.81 28.57 54.34
C LEU A 155 6.18 27.32 54.96
N GLY A 156 6.98 26.49 55.64
CA GLY A 156 6.50 25.29 56.33
C GLY A 156 5.39 25.60 57.34
N LEU A 157 5.58 26.64 58.16
CA LEU A 157 4.56 27.08 59.13
C LEU A 157 3.27 27.60 58.46
N LEU A 158 3.35 28.27 57.31
CA LEU A 158 2.17 28.67 56.53
C LEU A 158 1.42 27.45 55.97
N LEU A 159 2.15 26.44 55.47
CA LEU A 159 1.57 25.21 54.94
C LEU A 159 0.96 24.33 56.03
N ASP A 160 1.63 24.19 57.19
CA ASP A 160 1.11 23.46 58.35
C ASP A 160 -0.15 24.12 58.92
N ALA A 161 -0.21 25.46 58.95
CA ALA A 161 -1.40 26.20 59.32
C ALA A 161 -2.54 26.01 58.31
N LEU A 162 -2.23 26.00 57.00
CA LEU A 162 -3.22 25.78 55.94
C LEU A 162 -3.78 24.36 55.98
N GLU A 163 -2.91 23.34 56.12
CA GLU A 163 -3.30 21.93 56.27
C GLU A 163 -4.23 21.73 57.47
N LYS A 164 -3.85 22.24 58.65
CA LYS A 164 -4.65 22.18 59.87
C LYS A 164 -6.05 22.82 59.69
N LEU A 165 -6.15 23.93 58.97
CA LEU A 165 -7.43 24.59 58.70
C LEU A 165 -8.26 23.89 57.61
N LEU A 166 -7.62 23.21 56.66
CA LEU A 166 -8.31 22.42 55.62
C LEU A 166 -8.81 21.07 56.16
N ASP A 167 -8.15 20.48 57.17
CA ASP A 167 -8.59 19.24 57.83
C ASP A 167 -9.61 19.48 58.97
N LYS A 168 -9.90 20.74 59.34
CA LYS A 168 -10.90 21.11 60.35
C LYS A 168 -12.32 20.82 59.84
N LYS A 169 -12.90 19.69 60.27
CA LYS A 169 -14.22 19.17 59.83
C LYS A 169 -15.39 20.15 59.97
N GLN A 170 -15.32 21.09 60.90
CA GLN A 170 -16.33 22.12 61.13
C GLN A 170 -15.63 23.49 61.08
N GLN A 171 -15.76 24.17 59.94
CA GLN A 171 -15.13 25.46 59.68
C GLN A 171 -16.05 26.61 60.10
N GLU A 172 -15.51 27.54 60.86
CA GLU A 172 -16.14 28.81 61.24
C GLU A 172 -15.83 29.91 60.20
N SER A 173 -16.47 31.08 60.36
CA SER A 173 -16.19 32.25 59.50
C SER A 173 -14.74 32.72 59.61
N ILE A 174 -14.10 32.56 60.78
CA ILE A 174 -12.70 32.94 61.01
C ILE A 174 -11.72 31.98 60.33
N ASP A 175 -12.00 30.67 60.29
CA ASP A 175 -11.17 29.69 59.57
C ASP A 175 -11.04 30.04 58.10
N LYS A 176 -12.17 30.37 57.45
CA LYS A 176 -12.24 30.72 56.03
C LYS A 176 -11.46 32.00 55.71
N LYS A 177 -11.52 32.99 56.61
CA LYS A 177 -10.69 34.20 56.51
C LYS A 177 -9.20 33.88 56.64
N ASN A 178 -8.83 32.99 57.57
CA ASN A 178 -7.45 32.55 57.76
C ASN A 178 -6.93 31.73 56.56
N GLN A 179 -7.71 30.77 56.05
CA GLN A 179 -7.40 30.01 54.82
C GLN A 179 -7.12 30.98 53.64
N HIS A 180 -8.04 31.91 53.37
CA HIS A 180 -7.86 32.90 52.31
C HIS A 180 -6.63 33.80 52.55
N LYS A 181 -6.35 34.20 53.80
CA LYS A 181 -5.16 35.00 54.11
C LYS A 181 -3.86 34.21 53.92
N LEU A 182 -3.84 32.91 54.26
CA LEU A 182 -2.70 32.03 53.98
C LEU A 182 -2.44 31.91 52.47
N ILE A 183 -3.48 31.75 51.64
CA ILE A 183 -3.34 31.79 50.17
C ILE A 183 -2.75 33.14 49.69
N GLN A 184 -3.18 34.27 50.27
CA GLN A 184 -2.58 35.59 49.99
C GLN A 184 -1.11 35.69 50.44
N CYS A 185 -0.73 35.08 51.58
CA CYS A 185 0.66 34.99 52.03
C CYS A 185 1.51 34.13 51.09
N LEU A 186 1.01 32.99 50.62
CA LEU A 186 1.71 32.13 49.66
C LEU A 186 1.92 32.87 48.33
N LYS A 187 0.90 33.57 47.80
CA LYS A 187 1.05 34.43 46.60
C LYS A 187 2.10 35.53 46.80
N ALA A 188 2.08 36.22 47.94
CA ALA A 188 3.06 37.26 48.25
C ALA A 188 4.48 36.69 48.31
N PHE A 189 4.66 35.55 48.98
CA PHE A 189 5.92 34.82 49.06
C PHE A 189 6.42 34.36 47.68
N MET A 190 5.54 33.95 46.76
CA MET A 190 5.87 33.61 45.36
C MET A 190 6.23 34.81 44.48
N ASN A 191 6.00 36.06 44.91
CA ASN A 191 6.22 37.24 44.07
C ASN A 191 7.70 37.66 43.92
N ASN A 192 8.60 36.71 44.11
CA ASN A 192 10.03 36.80 43.90
C ASN A 192 10.58 35.42 43.48
N LYS A 193 11.74 35.41 42.83
CA LYS A 193 12.39 34.22 42.28
C LYS A 193 12.58 33.10 43.31
N TYR A 194 13.03 33.44 44.52
CA TYR A 194 13.29 32.49 45.60
C TYR A 194 12.01 31.78 46.03
N GLY A 195 10.97 32.52 46.44
CA GLY A 195 9.76 31.93 47.00
C GLY A 195 8.96 31.11 45.98
N LEU A 196 8.99 31.50 44.69
CA LEU A 196 8.49 30.68 43.60
C LEU A 196 9.23 29.34 43.51
N GLN A 197 10.57 29.34 43.50
CA GLN A 197 11.37 28.11 43.51
C GLN A 197 11.13 27.26 44.77
N ARG A 198 10.92 27.87 45.94
CA ARG A 198 10.61 27.13 47.17
C ARG A 198 9.27 26.40 47.12
N ILE A 199 8.24 27.00 46.52
CA ILE A 199 6.92 26.36 46.35
C ILE A 199 6.91 25.32 45.22
N LEU A 200 7.67 25.53 44.14
CA LEU A 200 7.84 24.50 43.09
C LEU A 200 8.65 23.28 43.58
N GLY A 201 9.54 23.47 44.56
CA GLY A 201 10.36 22.42 45.15
C GLY A 201 9.71 21.63 46.28
N ASP A 202 8.50 21.98 46.72
CA ASP A 202 7.77 21.31 47.81
C ASP A 202 6.44 20.71 47.33
N GLU A 203 6.31 19.39 47.42
CA GLU A 203 5.14 18.67 46.92
C GLU A 203 3.88 18.88 47.80
N ARG A 204 4.07 19.22 49.10
CA ARG A 204 2.95 19.58 49.99
C ARG A 204 2.25 20.84 49.51
N SER A 205 3.00 21.83 49.03
CA SER A 205 2.47 23.10 48.51
C SER A 205 1.49 22.88 47.37
N LEU A 206 1.83 22.05 46.38
CA LEU A 206 0.94 21.74 45.26
C LEU A 206 -0.35 21.03 45.72
N LEU A 207 -0.22 20.05 46.63
CA LEU A 207 -1.36 19.33 47.19
C LEU A 207 -2.27 20.24 48.03
N LEU A 208 -1.71 21.14 48.85
CA LEU A 208 -2.48 22.04 49.70
C LEU A 208 -3.16 23.16 48.90
N LEU A 209 -2.53 23.66 47.84
CA LEU A 209 -3.17 24.56 46.88
C LEU A 209 -4.30 23.84 46.13
N ALA A 210 -4.11 22.61 45.67
CA ALA A 210 -5.18 21.82 45.04
C ALA A 210 -6.36 21.55 46.00
N ARG A 211 -6.07 21.27 47.29
CA ARG A 211 -7.07 21.13 48.36
C ARG A 211 -7.81 22.44 48.70
N ALA A 212 -7.29 23.61 48.34
CA ALA A 212 -7.91 24.92 48.59
C ALA A 212 -8.89 25.37 47.48
N ILE A 213 -9.11 24.55 46.45
CA ILE A 213 -10.09 24.81 45.38
C ILE A 213 -11.52 24.57 45.90
N ASP A 214 -12.11 25.57 46.56
CA ASP A 214 -13.49 25.52 47.09
C ASP A 214 -14.43 26.52 46.37
N PRO A 215 -15.34 26.06 45.49
CA PRO A 215 -16.35 26.92 44.83
C PRO A 215 -17.24 27.72 45.79
N LYS A 216 -17.34 27.29 47.06
CA LYS A 216 -18.09 27.99 48.12
C LYS A 216 -17.29 29.14 48.76
N GLN A 217 -16.06 29.38 48.30
CA GLN A 217 -15.21 30.50 48.71
C GLN A 217 -14.60 31.20 47.48
N PRO A 218 -15.43 31.90 46.65
CA PRO A 218 -15.00 32.37 45.33
C PRO A 218 -13.73 33.22 45.32
N HIS A 219 -13.53 34.11 46.29
CA HIS A 219 -12.30 34.92 46.41
C HIS A 219 -11.04 34.05 46.63
N MET A 220 -11.12 33.08 47.55
CA MET A 220 -9.99 32.19 47.85
C MET A 220 -9.69 31.26 46.68
N MET A 221 -10.73 30.70 46.06
CA MET A 221 -10.58 29.86 44.88
C MET A 221 -10.01 30.65 43.69
N THR A 222 -10.43 31.91 43.48
CA THR A 222 -9.89 32.78 42.41
C THR A 222 -8.37 32.93 42.52
N GLU A 223 -7.86 33.27 43.70
CA GLU A 223 -6.41 33.41 43.92
C GLU A 223 -5.70 32.04 43.86
N THR A 224 -6.33 30.97 44.36
CA THR A 224 -5.78 29.61 44.31
C THR A 224 -5.61 29.11 42.86
N VAL A 225 -6.65 29.20 42.02
CA VAL A 225 -6.56 28.73 40.62
C VAL A 225 -5.65 29.64 39.78
N LYS A 226 -5.55 30.93 40.09
CA LYS A 226 -4.52 31.83 39.53
C LYS A 226 -3.10 31.36 39.87
N ILE A 227 -2.84 31.00 41.12
CA ILE A 227 -1.53 30.47 41.55
C ILE A 227 -1.18 29.19 40.77
N LEU A 228 -2.13 28.24 40.70
CA LEU A 228 -1.94 26.98 39.96
C LEU A 228 -1.76 27.20 38.45
N SER A 229 -2.45 28.19 37.87
CA SER A 229 -2.31 28.56 36.45
C SER A 229 -0.89 29.03 36.12
N ALA A 230 -0.29 29.84 37.00
CA ALA A 230 1.09 30.31 36.82
C ALA A 230 2.08 29.15 36.95
N ILE A 231 1.98 28.35 38.02
CA ILE A 231 2.81 27.16 38.25
C ILE A 231 2.81 26.21 37.04
N CYS A 232 1.64 25.98 36.45
CA CYS A 232 1.43 25.10 35.29
C CYS A 232 2.19 25.53 34.01
N ILE A 233 2.54 26.82 33.88
CA ILE A 233 3.17 27.39 32.67
C ILE A 233 4.69 27.51 32.83
N ILE A 234 5.18 27.71 34.05
CA ILE A 234 6.60 27.95 34.37
C ILE A 234 7.36 26.64 34.63
N GLY A 235 6.64 25.63 35.14
CA GLY A 235 7.22 24.39 35.62
C GLY A 235 8.05 23.65 34.57
N GLU A 236 9.13 23.01 35.04
CA GLU A 236 9.85 22.00 34.27
C GLU A 236 8.92 20.84 33.88
N GLU A 237 9.31 20.01 32.91
CA GLU A 237 8.43 19.02 32.26
C GLU A 237 7.64 18.12 33.24
N ASN A 238 8.19 17.83 34.43
CA ASN A 238 7.54 17.01 35.48
C ASN A 238 6.52 17.74 36.37
N ILE A 239 6.45 19.09 36.38
CA ILE A 239 5.58 19.84 37.31
C ILE A 239 4.10 19.66 36.94
N LEU A 240 3.78 19.54 35.65
CA LEU A 240 2.40 19.32 35.19
C LEU A 240 1.82 18.01 35.74
N ASP A 241 2.60 16.93 35.72
CA ASP A 241 2.18 15.62 36.25
C ASP A 241 2.00 15.67 37.77
N LYS A 242 2.90 16.36 38.50
CA LYS A 242 2.73 16.58 39.94
C LYS A 242 1.48 17.40 40.26
N LEU A 243 1.18 18.43 39.46
CA LEU A 243 -0.02 19.26 39.61
C LEU A 243 -1.30 18.45 39.31
N LEU A 244 -1.32 17.66 38.24
CA LEU A 244 -2.44 16.78 37.91
C LEU A 244 -2.64 15.70 38.99
N GLY A 245 -1.56 15.13 39.53
CA GLY A 245 -1.60 14.20 40.66
C GLY A 245 -2.15 14.84 41.94
N ALA A 246 -1.73 16.07 42.26
CA ALA A 246 -2.23 16.85 43.39
C ALA A 246 -3.73 17.15 43.28
N ILE A 247 -4.21 17.59 42.11
CA ILE A 247 -5.62 17.85 41.83
C ILE A 247 -6.45 16.55 41.92
N THR A 248 -5.92 15.44 41.39
CA THR A 248 -6.57 14.12 41.49
C THR A 248 -6.70 13.68 42.96
N THR A 249 -5.60 13.73 43.72
CA THR A 249 -5.57 13.38 45.15
C THR A 249 -6.52 14.25 46.00
N ALA A 250 -6.67 15.53 45.65
CA ALA A 250 -7.60 16.44 46.33
C ALA A 250 -9.07 16.06 46.07
N ALA A 251 -9.43 15.73 44.83
CA ALA A 251 -10.80 15.36 44.47
C ALA A 251 -11.21 13.96 44.95
N GLU A 252 -10.27 12.99 44.97
CA GLU A 252 -10.48 11.64 45.49
C GLU A 252 -10.91 11.65 46.96
N ARG A 253 -10.32 12.53 47.80
CA ARG A 253 -10.73 12.73 49.21
C ARG A 253 -12.22 13.11 49.35
N HIS A 254 -12.83 13.64 48.29
CA HIS A 254 -14.24 14.03 48.25
C HIS A 254 -15.11 13.13 47.34
N ASN A 255 -14.55 12.04 46.78
CA ASN A 255 -15.19 11.17 45.79
C ASN A 255 -15.76 11.96 44.60
N ARG A 256 -14.95 12.87 44.04
CA ARG A 256 -15.27 13.70 42.87
C ARG A 256 -14.34 13.40 41.70
N GLU A 257 -14.77 13.71 40.47
CA GLU A 257 -13.89 13.76 39.31
C GLU A 257 -12.92 14.95 39.44
N ARG A 258 -11.65 14.77 39.05
CA ARG A 258 -10.55 15.70 39.41
C ARG A 258 -10.76 17.15 38.97
N PHE A 259 -11.51 17.39 37.90
CA PHE A 259 -11.79 18.73 37.39
C PHE A 259 -13.16 19.29 37.82
N SER A 260 -14.01 18.53 38.53
CA SER A 260 -15.40 18.94 38.79
C SER A 260 -15.50 20.25 39.58
N GLN A 261 -14.59 20.48 40.55
CA GLN A 261 -14.58 21.71 41.36
C GLN A 261 -14.17 22.94 40.53
N ILE A 262 -13.28 22.79 39.55
CA ILE A 262 -12.87 23.87 38.65
C ILE A 262 -14.04 24.24 37.71
N VAL A 263 -14.79 23.22 37.25
CA VAL A 263 -15.99 23.41 36.42
C VAL A 263 -17.15 24.02 37.22
N GLU A 264 -17.37 23.60 38.47
CA GLU A 264 -18.34 24.21 39.41
C GLU A 264 -18.03 25.70 39.66
N GLY A 265 -16.75 26.10 39.64
CA GLY A 265 -16.32 27.50 39.68
C GLY A 265 -16.70 28.33 38.45
N LEU A 266 -16.87 27.70 37.27
CA LEU A 266 -17.39 28.37 36.07
C LEU A 266 -18.92 28.52 36.11
N GLU A 267 -19.65 27.65 36.81
CA GLU A 267 -21.11 27.76 36.98
C GLU A 267 -21.52 28.88 37.94
N ASN A 268 -20.58 29.41 38.75
CA ASN A 268 -20.85 30.55 39.63
C ASN A 268 -21.02 31.86 38.84
N HIS A 269 -22.24 32.10 38.38
CA HIS A 269 -22.59 33.24 37.53
C HIS A 269 -22.38 34.61 38.20
N GLU A 270 -22.42 34.69 39.54
CA GLU A 270 -22.26 35.93 40.31
C GLU A 270 -20.80 36.43 40.33
N PHE A 271 -19.82 35.52 40.27
CA PHE A 271 -18.41 35.85 40.53
C PHE A 271 -17.54 35.76 39.27
N LEU A 272 -17.72 36.73 38.37
CA LEU A 272 -17.06 36.79 37.05
C LEU A 272 -15.53 36.60 37.09
N GLN A 273 -14.83 37.15 38.09
CA GLN A 273 -13.37 36.96 38.23
C GLN A 273 -12.96 35.51 38.51
N LEU A 274 -13.81 34.71 39.18
CA LEU A 274 -13.59 33.28 39.36
C LEU A 274 -13.76 32.56 38.03
N GLN A 275 -14.74 32.96 37.22
CA GLN A 275 -14.95 32.35 35.91
C GLN A 275 -13.74 32.57 34.99
N VAL A 276 -13.21 33.80 34.94
CA VAL A 276 -11.96 34.11 34.22
C VAL A 276 -10.80 33.25 34.74
N ALA A 277 -10.62 33.18 36.06
CA ALA A 277 -9.52 32.46 36.70
C ALA A 277 -9.61 30.92 36.51
N CYS A 278 -10.81 30.34 36.49
CA CYS A 278 -11.02 28.93 36.17
C CYS A 278 -10.72 28.65 34.69
N MET A 279 -11.12 29.55 33.79
CA MET A 279 -10.82 29.41 32.36
C MET A 279 -9.31 29.56 32.07
N GLN A 280 -8.60 30.43 32.81
CA GLN A 280 -7.14 30.52 32.81
C GLN A 280 -6.48 29.18 33.21
N LEU A 281 -6.96 28.53 34.28
CA LEU A 281 -6.42 27.24 34.73
C LEU A 281 -6.69 26.11 33.73
N ILE A 282 -7.87 26.07 33.11
CA ILE A 282 -8.21 25.13 32.03
C ILE A 282 -7.28 25.35 30.84
N ASN A 283 -7.08 26.60 30.42
CA ASN A 283 -6.16 26.93 29.34
C ASN A 283 -4.72 26.52 29.67
N ALA A 284 -4.23 26.76 30.88
CA ALA A 284 -2.90 26.33 31.31
C ALA A 284 -2.74 24.80 31.25
N LEU A 285 -3.64 24.04 31.88
CA LEU A 285 -3.57 22.58 31.90
C LEU A 285 -3.69 21.95 30.49
N VAL A 286 -4.45 22.56 29.57
CA VAL A 286 -4.68 22.04 28.21
C VAL A 286 -3.65 22.57 27.18
N THR A 287 -2.92 23.66 27.45
CA THR A 287 -1.88 24.20 26.55
C THR A 287 -0.46 23.83 26.95
N SER A 288 -0.18 23.52 28.22
CA SER A 288 1.18 23.17 28.66
C SER A 288 1.78 21.92 27.99
N PRO A 289 1.06 20.80 27.75
CA PRO A 289 1.65 19.60 27.16
C PRO A 289 2.07 19.76 25.69
N ASP A 290 3.29 19.35 25.38
CA ASP A 290 3.78 19.29 23.99
C ASP A 290 3.13 18.15 23.17
N ASP A 291 2.62 17.09 23.83
CA ASP A 291 1.96 15.95 23.18
C ASP A 291 0.48 16.20 22.81
N LEU A 292 0.13 15.93 21.56
CA LEU A 292 -1.20 16.17 21.00
C LEU A 292 -2.28 15.27 21.61
N ASP A 293 -2.01 13.97 21.75
CA ASP A 293 -2.99 12.99 22.19
C ASP A 293 -3.35 13.24 23.68
N PHE A 294 -2.37 13.67 24.49
CA PHE A 294 -2.58 14.09 25.87
C PHE A 294 -3.29 15.45 26.00
N ARG A 295 -3.02 16.46 25.14
CA ARG A 295 -3.80 17.71 25.09
C ARG A 295 -5.28 17.44 24.80
N ILE A 296 -5.56 16.58 23.82
CA ILE A 296 -6.93 16.17 23.46
C ILE A 296 -7.60 15.44 24.64
N HIS A 297 -6.89 14.50 25.28
CA HIS A 297 -7.38 13.78 26.46
C HIS A 297 -7.84 14.72 27.59
N LEU A 298 -6.98 15.66 28.00
CA LEU A 298 -7.29 16.62 29.07
C LEU A 298 -8.47 17.53 28.70
N ARG A 299 -8.51 18.03 27.46
CA ARG A 299 -9.64 18.85 26.97
C ARG A 299 -10.96 18.07 27.02
N ASN A 300 -10.95 16.81 26.60
CA ASN A 300 -12.15 15.96 26.60
C ASN A 300 -12.61 15.62 28.03
N GLU A 301 -11.69 15.50 28.99
CA GLU A 301 -12.04 15.30 30.40
C GLU A 301 -12.76 16.50 31.00
N PHE A 302 -12.26 17.72 30.81
CA PHE A 302 -12.99 18.94 31.22
C PHE A 302 -14.38 19.03 30.58
N LEU A 303 -14.49 18.68 29.30
CA LEU A 303 -15.77 18.70 28.57
C LEU A 303 -16.75 17.62 29.04
N ARG A 304 -16.26 16.46 29.52
CA ARG A 304 -17.06 15.44 30.23
C ARG A 304 -17.48 15.89 31.64
N CYS A 305 -16.60 16.57 32.39
CA CYS A 305 -16.86 17.11 33.73
C CYS A 305 -17.96 18.21 33.76
N GLY A 306 -18.42 18.70 32.60
CA GLY A 306 -19.54 19.63 32.49
C GLY A 306 -19.31 20.83 31.57
N LEU A 307 -18.04 21.19 31.29
CA LEU A 307 -17.65 22.43 30.58
C LEU A 307 -18.42 22.64 29.26
N LYS A 308 -18.74 21.56 28.52
CA LYS A 308 -19.49 21.61 27.26
C LYS A 308 -20.86 22.30 27.38
N LYS A 309 -21.52 22.18 28.53
CA LYS A 309 -22.84 22.79 28.81
C LYS A 309 -22.74 24.27 29.19
N ILE A 310 -21.61 24.66 29.77
CA ILE A 310 -21.38 25.97 30.38
C ILE A 310 -20.83 26.97 29.35
N LEU A 311 -19.98 26.50 28.42
CA LEU A 311 -19.33 27.32 27.39
C LEU A 311 -20.26 28.29 26.62
N PRO A 312 -21.50 27.92 26.22
CA PRO A 312 -22.40 28.88 25.57
C PRO A 312 -22.72 30.08 26.48
N GLY A 313 -23.18 29.83 27.71
CA GLY A 313 -23.52 30.88 28.69
C GLY A 313 -22.32 31.64 29.27
N LEU A 314 -21.09 31.29 28.88
CA LEU A 314 -19.90 32.12 29.08
C LEU A 314 -19.63 33.06 27.90
N LYS A 315 -19.96 32.64 26.66
CA LYS A 315 -19.82 33.45 25.43
C LYS A 315 -20.90 34.54 25.30
N ASP A 316 -21.99 34.42 26.05
CA ASP A 316 -23.04 35.43 26.15
C ASP A 316 -22.73 36.53 27.20
N LYS A 317 -21.54 36.53 27.84
CA LYS A 317 -21.15 37.52 28.85
C LYS A 317 -20.20 38.58 28.27
N ASP A 318 -20.54 39.85 28.47
CA ASP A 318 -19.70 41.01 28.12
C ASP A 318 -18.49 41.13 29.08
N ASN A 319 -17.36 40.50 28.72
CA ASN A 319 -16.11 40.59 29.48
C ASN A 319 -14.86 40.27 28.65
N GLU A 320 -14.05 41.30 28.34
CA GLU A 320 -12.85 41.16 27.50
C GLU A 320 -11.85 40.09 27.99
N GLU A 321 -11.67 39.93 29.30
CA GLU A 321 -10.74 38.92 29.85
C GLU A 321 -11.25 37.50 29.63
N LEU A 322 -12.53 37.24 29.91
CA LEU A 322 -13.18 35.95 29.65
C LEU A 322 -13.18 35.63 28.15
N ASP A 323 -13.48 36.60 27.29
CA ASP A 323 -13.42 36.47 25.84
C ASP A 323 -12.00 36.10 25.35
N ILE A 324 -10.97 36.71 25.93
CA ILE A 324 -9.57 36.34 25.64
C ILE A 324 -9.32 34.85 25.99
N GLN A 325 -9.80 34.37 27.13
CA GLN A 325 -9.60 32.98 27.56
C GLN A 325 -10.44 31.98 26.73
N LEU A 326 -11.72 32.28 26.47
CA LEU A 326 -12.59 31.47 25.62
C LEU A 326 -12.04 31.38 24.20
N LYS A 327 -11.52 32.50 23.67
CA LYS A 327 -10.86 32.53 22.37
C LYS A 327 -9.56 31.74 22.37
N VAL A 328 -8.72 31.78 23.41
CA VAL A 328 -7.53 30.93 23.52
C VAL A 328 -7.91 29.44 23.50
N PHE A 329 -8.99 29.06 24.20
CA PHE A 329 -9.49 27.68 24.21
C PHE A 329 -9.95 27.21 22.83
N ASP A 330 -10.75 28.03 22.13
CA ASP A 330 -11.21 27.75 20.75
C ASP A 330 -10.03 27.76 19.75
N GLU A 331 -9.10 28.73 19.83
CA GLU A 331 -7.91 28.82 18.97
C GLU A 331 -7.00 27.60 19.13
N ASN A 332 -6.72 27.16 20.37
CA ASN A 332 -5.92 25.97 20.67
C ASN A 332 -6.62 24.67 20.25
N LYS A 333 -7.95 24.57 20.44
CA LYS A 333 -8.75 23.44 19.98
C LYS A 333 -8.70 23.29 18.44
N GLU A 334 -8.77 24.39 17.72
CA GLU A 334 -8.69 24.39 16.25
C GLU A 334 -7.26 24.06 15.78
N GLU A 335 -6.22 24.53 16.48
CA GLU A 335 -4.83 24.17 16.17
C GLU A 335 -4.55 22.67 16.41
N ASP A 336 -5.09 22.06 17.47
CA ASP A 336 -5.03 20.60 17.68
C ASP A 336 -5.78 19.82 16.60
N LEU A 337 -6.95 20.31 16.15
CA LEU A 337 -7.71 19.68 15.06
C LEU A 337 -6.94 19.78 13.72
N ILE A 338 -6.23 20.87 13.48
CA ILE A 338 -5.34 21.05 12.33
C ILE A 338 -4.10 20.16 12.46
N GLU A 339 -3.51 19.98 13.65
CA GLU A 339 -2.37 19.07 13.87
C GLU A 339 -2.78 17.60 13.67
N LEU A 340 -3.95 17.19 14.17
CA LEU A 340 -4.55 15.87 13.93
C LEU A 340 -4.90 15.66 12.45
N SER A 341 -5.46 16.66 11.79
CA SER A 341 -5.74 16.64 10.34
C SER A 341 -4.46 16.54 9.52
N HIS A 342 -3.37 17.21 9.90
CA HIS A 342 -2.07 17.03 9.25
C HIS A 342 -1.52 15.62 9.51
N ARG A 343 -1.60 15.08 10.72
CA ARG A 343 -1.21 13.68 11.01
C ARG A 343 -1.98 12.68 10.15
N LEU A 344 -3.29 12.87 9.97
CA LEU A 344 -4.10 12.05 9.05
C LEU A 344 -3.72 12.27 7.58
N ASN A 345 -3.45 13.52 7.16
CA ASN A 345 -3.04 13.83 5.80
C ASN A 345 -1.59 13.41 5.49
N ASP A 346 -0.71 13.25 6.48
CA ASP A 346 0.60 12.62 6.33
C ASP A 346 0.45 11.09 6.26
N ILE A 347 -0.43 10.50 7.06
CA ILE A 347 -0.87 9.09 6.93
C ILE A 347 -1.62 8.84 5.60
N ARG A 348 -2.12 9.89 4.93
CA ARG A 348 -2.63 9.82 3.56
C ARG A 348 -1.49 10.01 2.54
N SER A 349 -0.68 11.07 2.66
CA SER A 349 0.36 11.51 1.72
C SER A 349 1.59 10.58 1.64
N LEU A 350 2.08 10.07 2.78
CA LEU A 350 3.19 9.12 2.87
C LEU A 350 2.91 7.79 2.12
N TYR A 351 1.63 7.53 1.83
CA TYR A 351 1.14 6.30 1.21
C TYR A 351 0.52 6.51 -0.17
N PHE A 352 -0.20 7.62 -0.40
CA PHE A 352 -0.81 7.98 -1.70
C PHE A 352 0.25 8.23 -2.79
N PHE A 353 1.43 8.75 -2.43
CA PHE A 353 2.53 9.00 -3.36
C PHE A 353 3.46 7.78 -3.60
N ASN A 354 3.11 6.59 -3.09
CA ASN A 354 4.00 5.41 -3.13
C ASN A 354 3.36 4.13 -3.72
N ASN A 355 2.04 4.03 -3.85
CA ASN A 355 1.33 2.75 -4.10
C ASN A 355 1.69 1.63 -3.09
N VAL A 356 2.22 1.95 -1.90
CA VAL A 356 2.70 0.95 -0.92
C VAL A 356 1.60 0.50 0.04
N CYS A 357 0.73 1.40 0.53
CA CYS A 357 -0.53 1.00 1.19
C CYS A 357 -1.74 1.38 0.32
N THR A 358 -1.69 1.03 -0.97
CA THR A 358 -2.90 0.61 -1.68
C THR A 358 -3.29 -0.83 -1.29
N ASP A 359 -2.36 -1.60 -0.68
CA ASP A 359 -2.70 -2.86 -0.04
C ASP A 359 -3.46 -2.64 1.28
N VAL A 360 -4.73 -3.05 1.27
CA VAL A 360 -5.63 -3.04 2.42
C VAL A 360 -5.11 -3.95 3.55
N ASN A 361 -4.34 -5.00 3.23
CA ASN A 361 -3.87 -5.97 4.21
C ASN A 361 -2.90 -5.38 5.24
N GLU A 362 -2.00 -4.47 4.86
CA GLU A 362 -1.07 -3.84 5.82
C GLU A 362 -1.82 -2.97 6.83
N VAL A 363 -2.76 -2.15 6.36
CA VAL A 363 -3.62 -1.31 7.22
C VAL A 363 -4.51 -2.18 8.11
N PHE A 364 -5.07 -3.25 7.56
CA PHE A 364 -5.84 -4.25 8.31
C PHE A 364 -5.01 -4.91 9.41
N HIS A 365 -3.77 -5.33 9.13
CA HIS A 365 -2.88 -5.93 10.13
C HIS A 365 -2.47 -4.94 11.22
N LEU A 366 -2.22 -3.67 10.88
CA LEU A 366 -1.95 -2.63 11.87
C LEU A 366 -3.14 -2.41 12.82
N LEU A 367 -4.36 -2.30 12.27
CA LEU A 367 -5.59 -2.16 13.05
C LEU A 367 -5.87 -3.42 13.88
N TYR A 368 -5.71 -4.61 13.32
CA TYR A 368 -5.89 -5.86 14.04
C TYR A 368 -4.92 -5.99 15.22
N ASN A 369 -3.62 -5.74 15.01
CA ASN A 369 -2.62 -5.81 16.08
C ASN A 369 -2.82 -4.73 17.17
N MET A 370 -3.48 -3.61 16.85
CA MET A 370 -3.84 -2.56 17.81
C MET A 370 -5.10 -2.89 18.63
N LEU A 371 -6.04 -3.65 18.05
CA LEU A 371 -7.35 -3.92 18.62
C LEU A 371 -7.47 -5.32 19.24
N LYS A 372 -6.59 -6.25 18.88
CA LYS A 372 -6.52 -7.61 19.44
C LYS A 372 -6.33 -7.60 20.95
N ASP A 373 -6.98 -8.55 21.63
CA ASP A 373 -6.97 -8.70 23.09
C ASP A 373 -7.58 -7.49 23.85
N THR A 374 -8.26 -6.57 23.15
CA THR A 374 -9.01 -5.44 23.74
C THR A 374 -10.52 -5.66 23.70
N SER A 375 -11.27 -4.90 24.52
CA SER A 375 -12.74 -4.86 24.45
C SER A 375 -13.29 -4.43 23.08
N SER A 376 -12.48 -3.79 22.24
CA SER A 376 -12.86 -3.28 20.92
C SER A 376 -12.78 -4.33 19.81
N GLU A 377 -12.09 -5.46 20.01
CA GLU A 377 -11.86 -6.49 18.97
C GLU A 377 -13.18 -7.01 18.37
N ASN A 378 -14.15 -7.33 19.22
CA ASN A 378 -15.47 -7.83 18.80
C ASN A 378 -16.26 -6.81 17.97
N TYR A 379 -16.10 -5.52 18.25
CA TYR A 379 -16.75 -4.45 17.49
C TYR A 379 -16.09 -4.25 16.11
N PHE A 380 -14.75 -4.35 16.04
CA PHE A 380 -14.03 -4.31 14.77
C PHE A 380 -14.38 -5.51 13.87
N LEU A 381 -14.40 -6.73 14.44
CA LEU A 381 -14.88 -7.93 13.77
C LEU A 381 -16.32 -7.76 13.25
N SER A 382 -17.22 -7.20 14.07
CA SER A 382 -18.58 -6.89 13.65
C SER A 382 -18.62 -5.89 12.49
N ILE A 383 -17.85 -4.80 12.52
CA ILE A 383 -17.80 -3.80 11.42
C ILE A 383 -17.37 -4.47 10.10
N LEU A 384 -16.33 -5.30 10.14
CA LEU A 384 -15.85 -6.05 8.98
C LEU A 384 -16.92 -7.02 8.44
N GLN A 385 -17.63 -7.71 9.33
CA GLN A 385 -18.75 -8.57 8.95
C GLN A 385 -19.89 -7.79 8.28
N HIS A 386 -20.18 -6.56 8.72
CA HIS A 386 -21.18 -5.70 8.07
C HIS A 386 -20.72 -5.19 6.70
N PHE A 387 -19.42 -4.94 6.48
CA PHE A 387 -18.89 -4.59 5.16
C PHE A 387 -19.07 -5.73 4.14
N LEU A 388 -19.00 -6.99 4.57
CA LEU A 388 -19.29 -8.16 3.71
C LEU A 388 -20.76 -8.23 3.25
N LEU A 389 -21.68 -7.54 3.94
CA LEU A 389 -23.11 -7.49 3.58
C LEU A 389 -23.45 -6.39 2.56
N ILE A 390 -22.51 -5.51 2.21
CA ILE A 390 -22.71 -4.44 1.22
C ILE A 390 -22.85 -5.06 -0.18
N ARG A 391 -24.01 -4.88 -0.81
CA ARG A 391 -24.39 -5.53 -2.08
C ARG A 391 -23.41 -5.21 -3.22
N SER A 392 -23.23 -6.14 -4.15
CA SER A 392 -22.26 -6.05 -5.27
C SER A 392 -22.75 -5.23 -6.47
N ASP A 393 -23.40 -4.09 -6.23
CA ASP A 393 -23.82 -3.18 -7.30
C ASP A 393 -22.70 -2.19 -7.65
N TYR A 394 -22.43 -1.99 -8.95
CA TYR A 394 -21.31 -1.17 -9.44
C TYR A 394 -21.44 0.32 -9.11
N TYR A 395 -22.64 0.89 -9.13
CA TYR A 395 -22.88 2.32 -8.92
C TYR A 395 -23.22 2.66 -7.47
N ILE A 396 -23.89 1.74 -6.76
CA ILE A 396 -24.38 1.93 -5.40
C ILE A 396 -23.34 1.53 -4.35
N ARG A 397 -22.52 0.48 -4.56
CA ARG A 397 -21.46 0.09 -3.60
C ARG A 397 -20.48 1.23 -3.28
N PRO A 398 -20.00 2.04 -4.25
CA PRO A 398 -19.19 3.21 -3.95
C PRO A 398 -19.88 4.23 -3.03
N GLN A 399 -21.22 4.40 -3.14
CA GLN A 399 -21.95 5.34 -2.28
C GLN A 399 -22.04 4.83 -0.84
N TYR A 400 -22.24 3.53 -0.63
CA TYR A 400 -22.16 2.94 0.72
C TYR A 400 -20.79 3.21 1.36
N TYR A 401 -19.69 2.93 0.65
CA TYR A 401 -18.35 3.18 1.18
C TYR A 401 -18.05 4.67 1.38
N LYS A 402 -18.58 5.56 0.53
CA LYS A 402 -18.47 7.02 0.68
C LYS A 402 -19.22 7.53 1.92
N ILE A 403 -20.44 7.04 2.16
CA ILE A 403 -21.21 7.38 3.37
C ILE A 403 -20.51 6.83 4.63
N ILE A 404 -19.95 5.62 4.56
CA ILE A 404 -19.16 5.04 5.65
C ILE A 404 -17.89 5.86 5.92
N GLU A 405 -17.15 6.30 4.89
CA GLU A 405 -15.94 7.12 5.05
C GLU A 405 -16.26 8.52 5.59
N GLU A 406 -17.34 9.15 5.13
CA GLU A 406 -17.83 10.42 5.66
C GLU A 406 -18.29 10.27 7.12
N CYS A 407 -19.06 9.24 7.48
CA CYS A 407 -19.48 8.99 8.86
C CYS A 407 -18.29 8.68 9.78
N VAL A 408 -17.33 7.84 9.34
CA VAL A 408 -16.12 7.55 10.12
C VAL A 408 -15.26 8.81 10.27
N SER A 409 -15.10 9.61 9.21
CA SER A 409 -14.39 10.89 9.27
C SER A 409 -15.08 11.89 10.21
N GLN A 410 -16.41 11.99 10.19
CA GLN A 410 -17.16 12.86 11.11
C GLN A 410 -17.11 12.38 12.57
N ILE A 411 -16.94 11.08 12.83
CA ILE A 411 -16.76 10.52 14.17
C ILE A 411 -15.32 10.75 14.67
N VAL A 412 -14.31 10.51 13.83
CA VAL A 412 -12.87 10.59 14.19
C VAL A 412 -12.36 12.03 14.21
N LEU A 413 -12.86 12.90 13.33
CA LEU A 413 -12.48 14.31 13.22
C LEU A 413 -13.58 15.24 13.76
N HIS A 414 -14.38 14.74 14.72
CA HIS A 414 -15.58 15.42 15.19
C HIS A 414 -15.28 16.83 15.73
N SER A 415 -15.92 17.86 15.16
CA SER A 415 -15.58 19.28 15.35
C SER A 415 -15.75 19.83 16.77
N SER A 416 -16.30 19.06 17.72
CA SER A 416 -16.32 19.41 19.14
C SER A 416 -15.09 18.94 19.94
N GLY A 417 -14.25 18.08 19.38
CA GLY A 417 -13.14 17.39 20.09
C GLY A 417 -13.59 16.27 21.02
N VAL A 418 -14.71 16.46 21.73
CA VAL A 418 -15.28 15.50 22.66
C VAL A 418 -15.74 14.22 21.96
N ASP A 419 -15.44 13.09 22.59
CA ASP A 419 -16.05 11.79 22.32
C ASP A 419 -17.59 11.91 22.32
N PRO A 420 -18.32 11.16 21.45
CA PRO A 420 -19.77 11.10 21.52
C PRO A 420 -20.28 10.62 22.89
N ASP A 421 -21.37 11.19 23.41
CA ASP A 421 -21.96 10.72 24.66
C ASP A 421 -22.79 9.45 24.43
N PHE A 422 -22.10 8.30 24.47
CA PHE A 422 -22.67 6.97 24.29
C PHE A 422 -23.73 6.57 25.34
N LYS A 423 -23.96 7.38 26.40
CA LYS A 423 -25.04 7.13 27.37
C LYS A 423 -26.42 7.51 26.81
N CYS A 424 -26.48 8.42 25.83
CA CYS A 424 -27.72 8.84 25.17
C CYS A 424 -28.20 7.82 24.12
N ARG A 425 -28.89 6.75 24.56
CA ARG A 425 -29.56 5.78 23.66
C ARG A 425 -30.79 6.35 22.94
N GLY A 426 -30.56 7.25 22.00
CA GLY A 426 -31.37 7.35 20.77
C GLY A 426 -30.66 6.58 19.65
N ARG A 427 -31.38 5.84 18.81
CA ARG A 427 -30.77 5.31 17.57
C ARG A 427 -30.46 6.50 16.65
N MET A 428 -29.33 6.49 15.97
CA MET A 428 -29.19 7.24 14.71
C MET A 428 -30.03 6.53 13.66
N ASP A 429 -31.32 6.85 13.63
CA ASP A 429 -32.27 6.40 12.61
C ASP A 429 -32.15 7.35 11.41
N VAL A 430 -31.11 7.11 10.60
CA VAL A 430 -30.76 7.93 9.44
C VAL A 430 -31.03 7.12 8.19
N ASP A 431 -32.13 7.43 7.50
CA ASP A 431 -32.44 6.83 6.20
C ASP A 431 -31.56 7.44 5.12
N PHE A 432 -30.56 6.66 4.70
CA PHE A 432 -29.65 7.04 3.62
C PHE A 432 -30.18 6.69 2.22
N THR A 433 -31.33 6.03 2.07
CA THR A 433 -31.81 5.50 0.79
C THR A 433 -31.91 6.59 -0.28
N HIS A 434 -32.63 7.67 0.02
CA HIS A 434 -32.74 8.83 -0.89
C HIS A 434 -31.40 9.57 -1.12
N LEU A 435 -30.46 9.51 -0.18
CA LEU A 435 -29.14 10.12 -0.34
C LEU A 435 -28.25 9.30 -1.28
N ILE A 436 -28.36 7.97 -1.21
CA ILE A 436 -27.67 7.00 -2.08
C ILE A 436 -28.16 7.17 -3.52
N ASP A 437 -29.49 7.19 -3.73
CA ASP A 437 -30.08 7.37 -5.06
C ASP A 437 -29.67 8.70 -5.70
N ALA A 438 -29.79 9.82 -4.96
CA ALA A 438 -29.39 11.13 -5.44
C ALA A 438 -27.88 11.23 -5.75
N CYS A 439 -27.01 10.57 -4.97
CA CYS A 439 -25.58 10.51 -5.26
C CYS A 439 -25.25 9.63 -6.47
N ALA A 440 -25.96 8.52 -6.65
CA ALA A 440 -25.81 7.63 -7.80
C ALA A 440 -26.24 8.32 -9.10
N ASP A 441 -27.35 9.07 -9.08
CA ASP A 441 -27.80 9.84 -10.24
C ASP A 441 -26.87 11.04 -10.54
N LYS A 442 -26.37 11.74 -9.53
CA LYS A 442 -25.34 12.79 -9.74
C LYS A 442 -24.07 12.22 -10.38
N ALA A 443 -23.63 11.03 -9.96
CA ALA A 443 -22.46 10.38 -10.54
C ALA A 443 -22.65 10.01 -12.02
N LYS A 444 -23.86 9.57 -12.43
CA LYS A 444 -24.21 9.34 -13.85
C LYS A 444 -24.14 10.64 -14.67
N VAL A 445 -24.61 11.76 -14.09
CA VAL A 445 -24.54 13.08 -14.75
C VAL A 445 -23.08 13.50 -14.96
N GLU A 446 -22.24 13.49 -13.91
CA GLU A 446 -20.81 13.84 -14.02
C GLU A 446 -20.04 12.94 -15.00
N GLU A 447 -20.39 11.66 -15.12
CA GLU A 447 -19.82 10.76 -16.14
C GLU A 447 -20.26 11.13 -17.56
N SER A 448 -21.53 11.51 -17.74
CA SER A 448 -22.08 11.94 -19.03
C SER A 448 -21.49 13.29 -19.49
N GLU A 449 -21.28 14.23 -18.57
CA GLU A 449 -20.65 15.53 -18.83
C GLU A 449 -19.18 15.36 -19.21
N LYS A 450 -18.43 14.47 -18.53
CA LYS A 450 -17.05 14.12 -18.93
C LYS A 450 -16.99 13.53 -20.34
N LYS A 451 -17.90 12.61 -20.68
CA LYS A 451 -17.98 12.03 -22.02
C LYS A 451 -18.32 13.09 -23.07
N ALA A 452 -19.25 14.01 -22.78
CA ALA A 452 -19.58 15.13 -23.67
C ALA A 452 -18.37 16.06 -23.88
N ALA A 453 -17.62 16.40 -22.81
CA ALA A 453 -16.41 17.20 -22.91
C ALA A 453 -15.29 16.49 -23.71
N GLU A 454 -15.12 15.18 -23.56
CA GLU A 454 -14.16 14.40 -24.33
C GLU A 454 -14.53 14.33 -25.82
N PHE A 455 -15.81 14.20 -26.16
CA PHE A 455 -16.29 14.29 -27.54
C PHE A 455 -16.12 15.69 -28.12
N SER A 456 -16.37 16.75 -27.34
CA SER A 456 -16.10 18.13 -27.78
C SER A 456 -14.63 18.32 -28.11
N ARG A 457 -13.71 17.89 -27.23
CA ARG A 457 -12.26 18.04 -27.46
C ARG A 457 -11.80 17.32 -28.75
N LYS A 458 -12.34 16.12 -29.02
CA LYS A 458 -12.05 15.37 -30.26
C LYS A 458 -12.64 16.04 -31.50
N PHE A 459 -13.81 16.68 -31.37
CA PHE A 459 -14.39 17.49 -32.45
C PHE A 459 -13.53 18.73 -32.76
N ASP A 460 -13.05 19.43 -31.73
CA ASP A 460 -12.17 20.60 -31.89
C ASP A 460 -10.81 20.22 -32.51
N GLU A 461 -10.24 19.07 -32.14
CA GLU A 461 -9.02 18.50 -32.72
C GLU A 461 -9.19 18.17 -34.22
N GLU A 462 -10.24 17.44 -34.58
CA GLU A 462 -10.58 17.14 -36.00
C GLU A 462 -10.91 18.40 -36.81
N PHE A 463 -11.61 19.37 -36.21
CA PHE A 463 -11.94 20.64 -36.88
C PHE A 463 -10.68 21.48 -37.17
N THR A 464 -9.72 21.49 -36.26
CA THR A 464 -8.40 22.13 -36.46
C THR A 464 -7.61 21.43 -37.57
N ALA A 465 -7.48 20.10 -37.49
CA ALA A 465 -6.78 19.30 -38.51
C ALA A 465 -7.39 19.49 -39.92
N ARG A 466 -8.72 19.63 -40.01
CA ARG A 466 -9.42 19.90 -41.26
C ARG A 466 -9.14 21.30 -41.83
N GLN A 467 -8.98 22.33 -41.00
CA GLN A 467 -8.56 23.65 -41.46
C GLN A 467 -7.11 23.65 -41.97
N GLU A 468 -6.19 23.01 -41.24
CA GLU A 468 -4.79 22.90 -41.66
C GLU A 468 -4.65 22.17 -43.01
N ALA A 469 -5.40 21.08 -43.19
CA ALA A 469 -5.48 20.37 -44.47
C ALA A 469 -6.04 21.24 -45.62
N GLN A 470 -7.04 22.09 -45.36
CA GLN A 470 -7.56 23.03 -46.37
C GLN A 470 -6.56 24.14 -46.71
N ALA A 471 -5.81 24.65 -45.74
CA ALA A 471 -4.79 25.68 -45.96
C ALA A 471 -3.61 25.15 -46.80
N GLU A 472 -3.11 23.94 -46.52
CA GLU A 472 -2.06 23.30 -47.32
C GLU A 472 -2.59 22.90 -48.72
N LEU A 473 -3.88 22.56 -48.86
CA LEU A 473 -4.51 22.34 -50.18
C LEU A 473 -4.48 23.62 -51.03
N GLN A 474 -4.96 24.75 -50.50
CA GLN A 474 -4.95 26.04 -51.22
C GLN A 474 -3.54 26.43 -51.66
N LYS A 475 -2.56 26.30 -50.76
CA LYS A 475 -1.14 26.57 -51.01
C LYS A 475 -0.55 25.68 -52.11
N ARG A 476 -1.06 24.45 -52.29
CA ARG A 476 -0.72 23.58 -53.43
C ARG A 476 -1.44 23.97 -54.71
N GLU A 477 -2.69 24.42 -54.66
CA GLU A 477 -3.38 24.97 -55.84
C GLU A 477 -2.70 26.24 -56.37
N GLU A 478 -2.22 27.12 -55.49
CA GLU A 478 -1.42 28.30 -55.86
C GLU A 478 -0.10 27.88 -56.53
N LYS A 479 0.60 26.89 -55.95
CA LYS A 479 1.83 26.31 -56.53
C LYS A 479 1.59 25.69 -57.91
N ILE A 480 0.46 25.03 -58.11
CA ILE A 480 0.05 24.47 -59.42
C ILE A 480 -0.17 25.60 -60.42
N LYS A 481 -0.91 26.66 -60.07
CA LYS A 481 -1.13 27.83 -60.95
C LYS A 481 0.18 28.53 -61.32
N GLU A 482 1.11 28.66 -60.37
CA GLU A 482 2.46 29.20 -60.58
C GLU A 482 3.22 28.38 -61.65
N LEU A 483 3.30 27.06 -61.46
CA LEU A 483 3.92 26.12 -62.41
C LEU A 483 3.22 26.08 -63.78
N GLU A 484 1.88 26.19 -63.84
CA GLU A 484 1.14 26.29 -65.09
C GLU A 484 1.50 27.57 -65.88
N THR A 485 1.67 28.70 -65.18
CA THR A 485 2.16 29.94 -65.82
C THR A 485 3.61 29.83 -66.28
N GLU A 486 4.48 29.16 -65.54
CA GLU A 486 5.87 28.91 -65.94
C GLU A 486 5.93 28.00 -67.18
N ILE A 487 5.19 26.88 -67.19
CA ILE A 487 5.03 25.99 -68.36
C ILE A 487 4.50 26.77 -69.58
N LYS A 488 3.56 27.70 -69.38
CA LYS A 488 3.02 28.56 -70.46
C LYS A 488 4.07 29.55 -71.00
N GLN A 489 4.91 30.12 -70.13
CA GLN A 489 6.03 30.96 -70.56
C GLN A 489 7.09 30.15 -71.32
N LEU A 490 7.51 29.00 -70.78
CA LEU A 490 8.48 28.09 -71.42
C LEU A 490 7.99 27.61 -72.79
N ARG A 491 6.72 27.20 -72.93
CA ARG A 491 6.12 26.88 -74.24
C ARG A 491 6.17 28.06 -75.21
N THR A 492 5.90 29.28 -74.74
CA THR A 492 6.01 30.51 -75.56
C THR A 492 7.45 30.78 -75.99
N GLN A 493 8.44 30.41 -75.16
CA GLN A 493 9.87 30.57 -75.45
C GLN A 493 10.38 29.49 -76.44
N VAL A 494 9.91 28.25 -76.33
CA VAL A 494 10.17 27.17 -77.31
C VAL A 494 9.59 27.53 -78.69
N ILE A 495 8.39 28.12 -78.75
CA ILE A 495 7.81 28.61 -80.01
C ILE A 495 8.68 29.70 -80.65
N LYS A 496 9.29 30.59 -79.84
CA LYS A 496 10.24 31.59 -80.34
C LYS A 496 11.58 31.01 -80.82
N LEU A 497 12.02 29.87 -80.27
CA LEU A 497 13.27 29.20 -80.64
C LEU A 497 13.14 28.33 -81.91
N ASN A 498 11.98 27.73 -82.15
CA ASN A 498 11.78 26.77 -83.26
C ASN A 498 11.56 27.40 -84.65
N HIS A 499 11.77 28.70 -84.83
CA HIS A 499 11.75 29.35 -86.15
C HIS A 499 13.05 29.11 -86.96
N SER A 500 13.47 27.85 -87.13
CA SER A 500 14.56 27.49 -88.03
C SER A 500 14.38 26.13 -88.77
N LYS A 501 13.98 26.26 -90.05
CA LYS A 501 13.87 25.23 -91.11
C LYS A 501 12.70 24.20 -91.02
N PRO A 502 12.27 23.60 -92.16
CA PRO A 502 10.91 23.04 -92.30
C PRO A 502 10.81 21.60 -92.89
N HIS A 503 9.56 21.11 -92.99
CA HIS A 503 9.10 19.90 -93.71
C HIS A 503 9.49 18.54 -93.09
N SER A 504 8.69 17.46 -93.21
CA SER A 504 7.42 17.25 -93.96
C SER A 504 6.58 16.08 -93.44
N GLN A 505 5.24 16.25 -93.44
CA GLN A 505 4.12 15.35 -93.90
C GLN A 505 4.18 13.83 -93.57
N LEU A 506 3.07 13.10 -93.28
CA LEU A 506 1.65 13.12 -93.75
C LEU A 506 0.68 12.85 -92.56
N ALA A 507 -0.53 13.44 -92.48
CA ALA A 507 -1.88 12.95 -92.92
C ALA A 507 -2.37 11.66 -92.21
N GLU A 508 -3.65 11.45 -91.83
CA GLU A 508 -4.98 12.00 -92.21
C GLU A 508 -5.90 12.21 -90.95
N VAL A 509 -6.57 13.36 -90.73
CA VAL A 509 -7.96 13.80 -91.11
C VAL A 509 -9.02 13.63 -89.97
N ALA A 510 -10.06 14.49 -89.98
CA ALA A 510 -11.07 14.72 -88.92
C ALA A 510 -12.53 14.45 -89.44
N PRO A 511 -13.70 14.94 -88.90
CA PRO A 511 -13.98 16.22 -88.20
C PRO A 511 -14.97 16.22 -86.99
N LEU A 512 -15.23 17.45 -86.50
CA LEU A 512 -16.19 17.95 -85.46
C LEU A 512 -17.65 18.04 -86.05
N PRO A 513 -18.72 18.67 -85.45
CA PRO A 513 -18.91 19.54 -84.25
C PRO A 513 -20.08 19.04 -83.32
N PRO A 514 -20.90 19.81 -82.52
CA PRO A 514 -20.98 21.25 -82.20
C PRO A 514 -21.09 21.58 -80.66
N THR A 515 -22.09 22.38 -80.23
CA THR A 515 -22.08 23.19 -78.97
C THR A 515 -23.46 23.43 -78.32
N LEU A 516 -23.46 24.00 -77.09
CA LEU A 516 -24.61 24.50 -76.30
C LEU A 516 -25.38 25.68 -76.94
N PRO A 517 -26.60 25.96 -76.42
CA PRO A 517 -27.01 27.35 -76.12
C PRO A 517 -27.75 27.52 -74.77
N SER A 518 -28.07 28.78 -74.42
CA SER A 518 -28.83 29.24 -73.23
C SER A 518 -29.78 30.40 -73.67
N GLU A 519 -30.66 31.05 -72.89
CA GLU A 519 -30.89 31.15 -71.43
C GLU A 519 -32.32 31.68 -71.15
N ASN A 520 -32.78 31.76 -69.87
CA ASN A 520 -33.36 32.97 -69.24
C ASN A 520 -34.05 32.74 -67.85
N ALA A 521 -33.78 33.70 -66.95
CA ALA A 521 -34.21 34.00 -65.56
C ALA A 521 -35.71 33.86 -65.15
N PRO A 522 -36.14 34.19 -63.89
CA PRO A 522 -35.41 34.53 -62.64
C PRO A 522 -35.87 33.81 -61.32
N PRO A 523 -35.07 33.78 -60.22
CA PRO A 523 -35.52 33.34 -58.88
C PRO A 523 -35.31 34.35 -57.70
N PRO A 524 -36.12 34.30 -56.62
CA PRO A 524 -35.97 35.07 -55.37
C PRO A 524 -35.15 34.34 -54.26
N PRO A 525 -34.87 34.97 -53.07
CA PRO A 525 -33.78 34.55 -52.14
C PRO A 525 -34.30 33.90 -50.81
N PRO A 526 -33.53 33.70 -49.68
CA PRO A 526 -33.46 32.45 -48.88
C PRO A 526 -34.03 32.63 -47.43
N PRO A 527 -33.77 31.82 -46.35
CA PRO A 527 -32.97 30.57 -46.12
C PRO A 527 -33.85 29.42 -45.50
N PRO A 528 -33.41 28.35 -44.76
CA PRO A 528 -32.07 27.92 -44.26
C PRO A 528 -31.69 26.43 -44.52
N LEU A 529 -30.71 25.92 -43.75
CA LEU A 529 -29.88 24.72 -44.00
C LEU A 529 -30.51 23.35 -43.62
N PRO A 530 -29.99 22.21 -44.17
CA PRO A 530 -30.57 20.87 -44.01
C PRO A 530 -29.86 19.95 -42.98
N GLY A 531 -30.57 18.91 -42.52
CA GLY A 531 -30.05 17.73 -41.81
C GLY A 531 -30.88 16.48 -42.17
N GLY A 532 -30.22 15.33 -42.42
CA GLY A 532 -30.81 14.18 -43.14
C GLY A 532 -31.48 13.06 -42.30
N ALA A 533 -32.19 12.16 -42.99
CA ALA A 533 -33.00 11.04 -42.48
C ALA A 533 -32.18 9.92 -41.75
N VAL A 534 -32.68 9.13 -40.78
CA VAL A 534 -33.75 8.06 -40.78
C VAL A 534 -33.43 6.95 -41.81
N ILE A 535 -33.44 5.62 -41.55
CA ILE A 535 -34.47 4.73 -40.93
C ILE A 535 -33.84 3.42 -40.31
N PRO A 536 -34.38 2.84 -39.19
CA PRO A 536 -34.06 1.49 -38.64
C PRO A 536 -35.03 0.39 -39.20
N PRO A 537 -35.15 -0.88 -38.70
CA PRO A 537 -34.51 -1.65 -37.58
C PRO A 537 -33.76 -2.92 -38.14
N PRO A 538 -33.59 -4.14 -37.53
CA PRO A 538 -33.97 -4.75 -36.23
C PRO A 538 -32.82 -5.49 -35.44
N PRO A 539 -33.08 -6.14 -34.28
CA PRO A 539 -32.09 -6.84 -33.41
C PRO A 539 -32.23 -8.40 -33.46
N PRO A 540 -31.52 -9.26 -32.64
CA PRO A 540 -30.55 -8.99 -31.56
C PRO A 540 -29.24 -9.83 -31.53
N LEU A 541 -28.32 -9.47 -30.62
CA LEU A 541 -27.22 -10.32 -30.10
C LEU A 541 -27.42 -10.65 -28.59
N PRO A 542 -26.87 -11.77 -28.08
CA PRO A 542 -26.62 -12.00 -26.65
C PRO A 542 -25.12 -11.81 -26.27
N GLY A 543 -24.82 -11.14 -25.14
CA GLY A 543 -23.41 -10.76 -24.83
C GLY A 543 -23.00 -10.30 -23.41
N GLY A 544 -23.72 -10.64 -22.34
CA GLY A 544 -23.27 -10.48 -20.93
C GLY A 544 -23.39 -9.09 -20.27
N ALA A 545 -23.14 -8.89 -18.96
CA ALA A 545 -23.06 -9.82 -17.81
C ALA A 545 -22.96 -9.03 -16.44
N VAL A 546 -23.54 -9.51 -15.32
CA VAL A 546 -23.30 -9.01 -13.92
C VAL A 546 -23.42 -10.14 -12.86
N ILE A 547 -22.62 -10.10 -11.77
CA ILE A 547 -22.25 -11.25 -10.88
C ILE A 547 -22.65 -11.07 -9.38
N PRO A 548 -23.42 -12.01 -8.79
CA PRO A 548 -23.14 -12.62 -7.47
C PRO A 548 -23.57 -14.11 -7.37
N PRO A 549 -23.46 -14.87 -6.24
CA PRO A 549 -22.76 -14.64 -4.95
C PRO A 549 -21.75 -15.78 -4.54
N PRO A 550 -21.07 -15.69 -3.37
CA PRO A 550 -20.12 -16.71 -2.84
C PRO A 550 -20.40 -17.12 -1.36
N PRO A 551 -19.54 -17.87 -0.61
CA PRO A 551 -18.46 -18.84 -0.92
C PRO A 551 -18.84 -20.28 -0.34
N PRO A 552 -17.98 -21.30 -0.02
CA PRO A 552 -16.65 -21.30 0.67
C PRO A 552 -15.50 -22.15 0.04
N LEU A 553 -14.27 -21.90 0.53
CA LEU A 553 -13.01 -22.69 0.41
C LEU A 553 -12.91 -23.75 1.54
N PRO A 554 -12.06 -24.81 1.53
CA PRO A 554 -10.57 -24.80 1.40
C PRO A 554 -9.94 -26.03 0.64
N GLY A 555 -8.61 -26.23 0.52
CA GLY A 555 -7.41 -25.41 0.82
C GLY A 555 -6.17 -26.23 1.30
N GLY A 556 -4.95 -25.65 1.23
CA GLY A 556 -3.68 -26.20 1.76
C GLY A 556 -2.82 -27.03 0.77
N ALA A 557 -1.48 -27.15 0.89
CA ALA A 557 -0.45 -26.64 1.83
C ALA A 557 0.86 -26.35 1.04
N VAL A 558 1.83 -25.48 1.40
CA VAL A 558 2.39 -24.92 2.66
C VAL A 558 3.64 -25.67 3.21
N ILE A 559 4.57 -24.89 3.76
CA ILE A 559 5.98 -25.16 4.16
C ILE A 559 6.10 -25.92 5.51
N PRO A 560 7.21 -26.65 5.78
CA PRO A 560 7.39 -27.52 6.98
C PRO A 560 7.46 -26.82 8.37
N PRO A 561 7.39 -27.59 9.48
CA PRO A 561 7.01 -27.10 10.82
C PRO A 561 8.10 -27.11 11.93
N PRO A 562 7.83 -26.50 13.10
CA PRO A 562 8.53 -26.72 14.38
C PRO A 562 8.05 -28.00 15.12
N PRO A 563 8.73 -28.47 16.21
CA PRO A 563 8.54 -29.81 16.79
C PRO A 563 7.37 -29.98 17.80
N PRO A 564 6.96 -31.24 18.13
CA PRO A 564 5.69 -31.56 18.82
C PRO A 564 5.81 -32.21 20.22
N LEU A 565 4.69 -32.29 20.98
CA LEU A 565 4.37 -33.21 22.11
C LEU A 565 2.85 -33.06 22.50
N PRO A 566 2.16 -33.95 23.27
CA PRO A 566 1.26 -34.94 22.63
C PRO A 566 -0.20 -35.06 23.17
N GLY A 567 -1.08 -35.68 22.35
CA GLY A 567 -2.45 -36.16 22.70
C GLY A 567 -3.54 -35.07 22.74
N GLY A 568 -4.85 -35.30 22.53
CA GLY A 568 -5.65 -36.50 22.18
C GLY A 568 -7.15 -36.20 22.47
N ALA A 569 -8.19 -36.81 21.88
CA ALA A 569 -8.31 -37.89 20.88
C ALA A 569 -9.49 -37.62 19.90
N VAL A 570 -10.39 -38.58 19.60
CA VAL A 570 -11.43 -38.47 18.52
C VAL A 570 -12.80 -39.02 18.94
N ILE A 571 -13.89 -38.40 18.43
CA ILE A 571 -15.31 -38.83 18.53
C ILE A 571 -15.97 -38.74 17.12
N PRO A 572 -16.87 -39.65 16.69
CA PRO A 572 -17.33 -39.77 15.30
C PRO A 572 -18.63 -38.99 14.93
N PRO A 573 -18.93 -38.81 13.62
CA PRO A 573 -20.09 -38.04 13.11
C PRO A 573 -21.40 -38.85 12.87
N PRO A 574 -22.57 -38.17 12.73
CA PRO A 574 -23.91 -38.78 12.59
C PRO A 574 -24.44 -38.95 11.13
N PRO A 575 -25.60 -39.63 10.91
CA PRO A 575 -26.12 -40.03 9.57
C PRO A 575 -27.23 -39.13 8.95
N PRO A 576 -27.58 -39.31 7.65
CA PRO A 576 -28.57 -38.50 6.91
C PRO A 576 -29.99 -39.12 6.79
N LEU A 577 -30.99 -38.29 6.40
CA LEU A 577 -32.41 -38.64 6.13
C LEU A 577 -33.01 -37.81 4.93
N PRO A 578 -34.20 -38.14 4.36
CA PRO A 578 -34.49 -37.89 2.93
C PRO A 578 -35.85 -37.21 2.55
N GLY A 579 -35.99 -36.81 1.26
CA GLY A 579 -37.24 -36.97 0.49
C GLY A 579 -38.08 -35.73 0.11
N GLY A 580 -38.71 -35.77 -1.08
CA GLY A 580 -39.69 -34.79 -1.62
C GLY A 580 -39.46 -34.55 -3.14
N ALA A 581 -40.37 -34.81 -4.09
CA ALA A 581 -41.78 -34.42 -4.33
C ALA A 581 -41.91 -33.20 -5.29
N THR A 582 -42.97 -33.13 -6.12
CA THR A 582 -42.97 -32.39 -7.41
C THR A 582 -44.24 -31.57 -7.74
N ILE A 583 -44.08 -30.38 -8.35
CA ILE A 583 -45.07 -29.64 -9.21
C ILE A 583 -46.29 -29.03 -8.43
N PRO A 584 -47.02 -27.94 -8.83
CA PRO A 584 -47.03 -27.11 -10.08
C PRO A 584 -46.91 -25.54 -9.91
N PRO A 585 -46.97 -24.74 -11.00
CA PRO A 585 -46.96 -23.25 -10.99
C PRO A 585 -48.27 -22.54 -11.48
N PRO A 586 -48.61 -21.36 -10.93
CA PRO A 586 -49.34 -20.26 -11.64
C PRO A 586 -48.94 -18.84 -11.15
N PRO A 587 -49.63 -17.70 -11.48
CA PRO A 587 -50.14 -17.13 -12.75
C PRO A 587 -49.56 -15.69 -13.05
N PRO A 588 -49.93 -14.99 -14.15
CA PRO A 588 -49.34 -13.68 -14.52
C PRO A 588 -50.08 -12.41 -13.97
N LEU A 589 -49.43 -11.24 -14.10
CA LEU A 589 -49.94 -9.91 -13.67
C LEU A 589 -51.07 -9.32 -14.54
N PRO A 590 -51.92 -8.48 -13.92
CA PRO A 590 -52.30 -7.18 -14.49
C PRO A 590 -52.08 -6.02 -13.49
N GLY A 591 -51.83 -4.80 -13.99
CA GLY A 591 -51.54 -3.61 -13.15
C GLY A 591 -52.69 -2.62 -13.00
N GLY A 592 -52.44 -1.51 -12.29
CA GLY A 592 -53.28 -0.30 -12.33
C GLY A 592 -53.56 0.41 -11.01
N ALA A 593 -53.35 1.73 -11.01
CA ALA A 593 -54.01 2.77 -10.21
C ALA A 593 -53.85 2.85 -8.66
N THR A 594 -53.35 4.03 -8.23
CA THR A 594 -53.77 4.85 -7.06
C THR A 594 -53.53 4.39 -5.62
N ILE A 595 -53.05 5.34 -4.80
CA ILE A 595 -52.85 5.27 -3.34
C ILE A 595 -54.07 5.80 -2.58
N PRO A 596 -54.50 5.13 -1.49
CA PRO A 596 -55.21 5.76 -0.38
C PRO A 596 -54.37 5.86 0.93
N PRO A 597 -54.66 6.80 1.85
CA PRO A 597 -53.84 7.10 3.05
C PRO A 597 -54.20 6.28 4.33
N PRO A 598 -53.35 6.31 5.38
CA PRO A 598 -53.50 5.46 6.58
C PRO A 598 -54.21 6.11 7.79
N PRO A 599 -54.83 5.29 8.67
CA PRO A 599 -55.13 5.64 10.07
C PRO A 599 -54.63 4.52 11.04
N PRO A 600 -54.78 4.58 12.39
CA PRO A 600 -53.66 4.99 13.24
C PRO A 600 -53.32 4.03 14.42
N LEU A 601 -52.21 4.29 15.12
CA LEU A 601 -51.93 3.69 16.43
C LEU A 601 -52.84 4.26 17.54
N PRO A 602 -53.19 3.44 18.54
CA PRO A 602 -53.36 3.87 19.93
C PRO A 602 -52.33 3.19 20.85
N GLY A 603 -51.80 3.94 21.83
CA GLY A 603 -50.72 3.48 22.72
C GLY A 603 -51.17 2.66 23.94
N GLY A 604 -50.22 2.35 24.83
CA GLY A 604 -50.47 1.61 26.08
C GLY A 604 -49.21 1.51 26.95
N VAL A 605 -49.10 2.38 27.96
CA VAL A 605 -48.00 2.41 28.94
C VAL A 605 -48.12 1.26 29.94
N VAL A 606 -47.00 0.64 30.36
CA VAL A 606 -46.64 0.28 31.77
C VAL A 606 -45.32 -0.50 31.83
N ILE A 607 -44.56 -0.29 32.91
CA ILE A 607 -43.24 -0.91 33.19
C ILE A 607 -43.39 -1.96 34.31
N PRO A 608 -42.80 -3.17 34.19
CA PRO A 608 -42.49 -4.04 35.32
C PRO A 608 -41.02 -3.91 35.79
N PRO A 609 -40.72 -4.03 37.10
CA PRO A 609 -39.37 -3.90 37.66
C PRO A 609 -38.50 -5.17 37.54
N PRO A 610 -37.15 -5.07 37.74
CA PRO A 610 -36.22 -6.19 37.52
C PRO A 610 -36.07 -7.16 38.71
N PRO A 611 -35.73 -8.45 38.48
CA PRO A 611 -35.25 -9.38 39.51
C PRO A 611 -33.79 -9.11 39.95
N PRO A 612 -33.36 -9.58 41.13
CA PRO A 612 -32.10 -9.17 41.77
C PRO A 612 -30.89 -10.09 41.55
N LEU A 613 -29.68 -9.56 41.81
CA LEU A 613 -28.43 -10.33 41.92
C LEU A 613 -28.33 -11.10 43.27
N PRO A 614 -27.79 -12.34 43.25
CA PRO A 614 -27.07 -12.93 44.38
C PRO A 614 -25.59 -12.50 44.35
N GLY A 615 -25.02 -12.10 45.48
CA GLY A 615 -23.70 -11.46 45.54
C GLY A 615 -22.51 -12.37 45.89
N GLY A 616 -21.32 -11.87 45.55
CA GLY A 616 -20.15 -11.84 46.44
C GLY A 616 -19.38 -13.14 46.71
N ALA A 617 -18.28 -13.34 45.99
CA ALA A 617 -17.16 -14.16 46.44
C ALA A 617 -15.80 -13.51 46.13
N THR A 618 -14.96 -13.46 47.14
CA THR A 618 -13.60 -12.91 47.26
C THR A 618 -12.64 -13.09 46.07
N ILE A 619 -11.85 -12.03 45.78
CA ILE A 619 -10.64 -12.09 44.93
C ILE A 619 -9.49 -12.78 45.69
N PRO A 620 -8.82 -13.80 45.12
CA PRO A 620 -7.51 -14.29 45.61
C PRO A 620 -6.35 -13.44 45.04
N PRO A 621 -5.26 -13.20 45.80
CA PRO A 621 -4.15 -12.34 45.38
C PRO A 621 -3.19 -13.01 44.37
N PRO A 622 -2.42 -12.22 43.58
CA PRO A 622 -1.43 -12.76 42.66
C PRO A 622 -0.16 -13.29 43.38
N PRO A 623 0.49 -14.35 42.87
CA PRO A 623 1.81 -14.79 43.35
C PRO A 623 2.94 -13.84 42.88
N PRO A 624 4.13 -13.84 43.54
CA PRO A 624 5.08 -12.72 43.46
C PRO A 624 6.14 -12.83 42.35
N LEU A 625 6.68 -11.68 41.94
CA LEU A 625 7.95 -11.60 41.20
C LEU A 625 9.15 -11.99 42.10
N PRO A 626 10.07 -12.83 41.62
CA PRO A 626 11.47 -12.84 42.08
C PRO A 626 12.24 -11.72 41.35
N GLY A 627 12.88 -10.81 42.11
CA GLY A 627 13.66 -9.71 41.55
C GLY A 627 15.17 -9.86 41.72
N GLY A 628 15.94 -9.21 40.84
CA GLY A 628 17.27 -8.66 41.14
C GLY A 628 18.44 -9.64 41.34
N ALA A 629 19.17 -9.94 40.27
CA ALA A 629 20.58 -10.34 40.33
C ALA A 629 21.37 -9.61 39.22
N THR A 630 22.58 -9.15 39.54
CA THR A 630 23.35 -8.16 38.75
C THR A 630 24.14 -8.76 37.57
N ILE A 631 24.41 -7.92 36.57
CA ILE A 631 25.23 -8.23 35.38
C ILE A 631 26.73 -8.21 35.74
N PRO A 632 27.52 -9.24 35.40
CA PRO A 632 28.99 -9.18 35.37
C PRO A 632 29.55 -8.75 33.99
N PRO A 633 30.71 -8.06 33.92
CA PRO A 633 31.23 -7.44 32.68
C PRO A 633 32.17 -8.33 31.84
N PRO A 634 32.44 -7.97 30.56
CA PRO A 634 33.26 -8.76 29.63
C PRO A 634 34.78 -8.41 29.60
N PRO A 635 35.69 -9.40 29.50
CA PRO A 635 37.09 -9.24 29.10
C PRO A 635 37.37 -9.67 27.62
N PRO A 636 38.54 -9.35 27.02
CA PRO A 636 38.56 -8.80 25.65
C PRO A 636 39.30 -9.60 24.55
N LEU A 637 39.24 -9.06 23.31
CA LEU A 637 39.89 -9.55 22.08
C LEU A 637 41.43 -9.55 22.11
N PRO A 638 42.04 -10.54 21.44
CA PRO A 638 43.14 -10.37 20.49
C PRO A 638 42.60 -10.23 19.05
N GLY A 639 43.28 -9.53 18.15
CA GLY A 639 42.78 -9.29 16.78
C GLY A 639 43.83 -9.37 15.67
N GLY A 640 43.36 -9.34 14.42
CA GLY A 640 44.13 -8.93 13.24
C GLY A 640 44.83 -10.02 12.42
N ALA A 641 44.13 -10.59 11.43
CA ALA A 641 44.68 -10.96 10.11
C ALA A 641 43.54 -11.26 9.12
N ALA A 642 43.72 -10.91 7.85
CA ALA A 642 42.82 -11.33 6.75
C ALA A 642 43.45 -12.51 5.97
N PRO A 643 42.65 -13.45 5.42
CA PRO A 643 43.16 -14.52 4.58
C PRO A 643 43.66 -13.99 3.21
N PRO A 644 44.76 -14.55 2.65
CA PRO A 644 45.37 -14.08 1.41
C PRO A 644 44.62 -14.52 0.12
N PRO A 645 44.88 -13.86 -1.03
CA PRO A 645 44.20 -14.12 -2.30
C PRO A 645 44.66 -15.40 -3.03
N PRO A 646 43.89 -15.90 -4.03
CA PRO A 646 44.25 -17.08 -4.83
C PRO A 646 45.44 -16.83 -5.79
N PRO A 647 46.21 -17.88 -6.15
CA PRO A 647 47.39 -17.77 -7.01
C PRO A 647 47.05 -17.66 -8.52
N PRO A 648 47.97 -17.12 -9.35
CA PRO A 648 47.71 -16.77 -10.76
C PRO A 648 48.03 -17.89 -11.78
N LEU A 649 47.50 -17.75 -13.00
CA LEU A 649 47.94 -18.51 -14.19
C LEU A 649 49.19 -17.90 -14.84
N PRO A 650 50.17 -18.73 -15.23
CA PRO A 650 51.08 -18.51 -16.36
C PRO A 650 50.71 -19.41 -17.55
N GLY A 651 51.19 -19.10 -18.76
CA GLY A 651 50.97 -19.98 -19.93
C GLY A 651 51.92 -19.73 -21.11
N GLY A 652 51.92 -20.65 -22.08
CA GLY A 652 52.46 -20.46 -23.44
C GLY A 652 53.70 -21.30 -23.82
N ALA A 653 53.49 -22.44 -24.49
CA ALA A 653 54.45 -23.11 -25.39
C ALA A 653 53.72 -24.10 -26.36
N VAL A 654 54.31 -24.34 -27.54
CA VAL A 654 53.83 -25.16 -28.70
C VAL A 654 55.06 -25.70 -29.48
N PRO A 655 55.01 -26.57 -30.54
CA PRO A 655 53.88 -27.16 -31.33
C PRO A 655 53.94 -28.73 -31.23
N PRO A 656 53.92 -29.67 -32.25
CA PRO A 656 53.90 -29.66 -33.73
C PRO A 656 52.77 -30.63 -34.31
N PRO A 657 52.79 -31.31 -35.51
CA PRO A 657 51.56 -31.49 -36.33
C PRO A 657 51.20 -32.93 -36.87
N PRO A 658 50.04 -33.10 -37.56
CA PRO A 658 49.53 -34.35 -38.23
C PRO A 658 49.72 -34.33 -39.79
N PRO A 659 49.14 -35.25 -40.64
CA PRO A 659 48.28 -36.45 -40.46
C PRO A 659 48.96 -37.77 -40.92
N PRO A 660 48.54 -38.70 -41.86
CA PRO A 660 47.54 -38.73 -42.97
C PRO A 660 46.53 -39.93 -42.94
N LEU A 661 46.12 -40.48 -44.12
CA LEU A 661 45.10 -41.55 -44.39
C LEU A 661 45.44 -42.27 -45.74
N PRO A 662 44.89 -43.47 -46.15
CA PRO A 662 43.50 -43.59 -46.68
C PRO A 662 42.75 -44.98 -46.75
N GLY A 663 41.40 -44.93 -46.78
CA GLY A 663 40.49 -45.84 -47.53
C GLY A 663 40.07 -47.23 -46.94
N GLY A 664 38.85 -47.74 -47.14
CA GLY A 664 37.60 -47.16 -47.70
C GLY A 664 36.47 -48.18 -48.03
N ALA A 665 35.26 -47.67 -48.34
CA ALA A 665 34.11 -48.36 -49.00
C ALA A 665 33.15 -49.27 -48.12
N PRO A 666 31.99 -49.79 -48.61
CA PRO A 666 30.69 -49.72 -47.90
C PRO A 666 29.99 -51.08 -47.57
N PRO A 667 28.80 -51.11 -46.91
CA PRO A 667 28.22 -52.33 -46.32
C PRO A 667 27.21 -53.13 -47.20
N PRO A 668 27.00 -54.44 -46.91
CA PRO A 668 25.97 -55.30 -47.53
C PRO A 668 24.71 -55.58 -46.64
N PRO A 669 23.59 -56.11 -47.21
CA PRO A 669 22.28 -56.30 -46.54
C PRO A 669 21.98 -57.75 -46.03
N PRO A 670 20.86 -58.02 -45.31
CA PRO A 670 20.49 -59.34 -44.76
C PRO A 670 19.78 -60.28 -45.77
N PRO A 671 19.62 -61.59 -45.46
CA PRO A 671 18.28 -62.23 -45.44
C PRO A 671 18.15 -63.38 -44.36
N PRO A 672 17.31 -64.46 -44.45
CA PRO A 672 16.12 -64.53 -43.57
C PRO A 672 15.76 -65.92 -42.94
N PHE A 673 14.61 -65.98 -42.25
CA PHE A 673 13.67 -67.10 -42.01
C PHE A 673 14.08 -68.57 -42.27
N GLY A 674 13.86 -69.44 -41.27
CA GLY A 674 13.82 -70.91 -41.40
C GLY A 674 12.96 -71.59 -40.32
N GLY A 675 12.18 -72.62 -40.69
CA GLY A 675 11.16 -73.27 -39.85
C GLY A 675 11.60 -74.52 -39.05
N PRO A 676 10.66 -75.25 -38.43
CA PRO A 676 10.93 -76.25 -37.38
C PRO A 676 11.05 -77.71 -37.87
N PRO A 677 11.50 -78.62 -37.00
CA PRO A 677 10.99 -79.99 -36.92
C PRO A 677 10.31 -80.31 -35.56
N MET A 678 9.63 -81.47 -35.51
CA MET A 678 8.78 -81.95 -34.40
C MET A 678 9.44 -83.12 -33.59
N PRO A 679 8.75 -83.83 -32.65
CA PRO A 679 9.40 -84.54 -31.52
C PRO A 679 9.25 -86.08 -31.63
N PRO A 680 9.21 -86.88 -30.53
CA PRO A 680 10.04 -86.93 -29.31
C PRO A 680 10.82 -88.27 -29.19
N GLY A 681 11.68 -88.41 -28.17
CA GLY A 681 12.33 -89.69 -27.82
C GLY A 681 12.46 -89.89 -26.30
N LEU A 682 12.23 -91.13 -25.81
CA LEU A 682 12.22 -91.47 -24.38
C LEU A 682 13.61 -91.85 -23.84
N GLY A 683 13.83 -91.53 -22.55
CA GLY A 683 14.49 -92.44 -21.60
C GLY A 683 15.95 -92.15 -21.26
N GLY A 684 16.23 -91.84 -19.98
CA GLY A 684 17.59 -91.77 -19.44
C GLY A 684 17.79 -90.76 -18.30
N VAL A 685 17.40 -91.13 -17.08
CA VAL A 685 17.95 -90.52 -15.85
C VAL A 685 19.36 -91.10 -15.60
N PRO A 686 20.37 -90.34 -15.11
CA PRO A 686 20.35 -89.82 -13.74
C PRO A 686 21.01 -88.44 -13.49
N PHE A 687 20.94 -87.99 -12.23
CA PHE A 687 21.56 -86.81 -11.61
C PHE A 687 21.11 -85.44 -12.12
N ALA A 688 20.34 -84.74 -11.27
CA ALA A 688 20.12 -83.30 -11.40
C ALA A 688 21.27 -82.52 -10.73
N PRO A 689 21.95 -81.60 -11.43
CA PRO A 689 22.75 -80.55 -10.80
C PRO A 689 21.84 -79.57 -10.07
N PHE A 690 22.38 -78.90 -9.04
CA PHE A 690 21.67 -77.79 -8.38
C PHE A 690 21.45 -76.64 -9.38
N PRO A 691 20.31 -75.92 -9.32
CA PRO A 691 20.07 -74.77 -10.18
C PRO A 691 21.06 -73.65 -9.83
N VAL A 692 21.93 -73.31 -10.78
CA VAL A 692 22.83 -72.17 -10.65
C VAL A 692 22.00 -70.89 -10.69
N ILE A 693 21.89 -70.21 -9.55
CA ILE A 693 21.24 -68.89 -9.47
C ILE A 693 22.11 -67.91 -10.29
N PRO A 694 21.54 -67.18 -11.27
CA PRO A 694 22.30 -66.18 -12.01
C PRO A 694 22.86 -65.11 -11.07
N ALA A 695 24.18 -64.95 -11.05
CA ALA A 695 24.81 -63.91 -10.24
C ALA A 695 24.39 -62.53 -10.76
N LEU A 696 23.90 -61.68 -9.86
CA LEU A 696 23.55 -60.30 -10.20
C LEU A 696 24.82 -59.51 -10.55
N PRO A 697 24.79 -58.63 -11.57
CA PRO A 697 25.96 -57.85 -11.96
C PRO A 697 26.53 -56.98 -10.84
N HIS A 698 27.83 -56.67 -10.95
CA HIS A 698 28.52 -55.66 -10.13
C HIS A 698 28.38 -55.84 -8.60
N GLY A 699 28.16 -57.08 -8.13
CA GLY A 699 28.04 -57.40 -6.70
C GLY A 699 26.71 -56.98 -6.06
N MET A 700 25.70 -56.62 -6.86
CA MET A 700 24.37 -56.25 -6.36
C MET A 700 23.71 -57.41 -5.60
N LYS A 701 23.02 -57.10 -4.49
CA LYS A 701 22.23 -58.06 -3.72
C LYS A 701 20.81 -58.16 -4.28
N GLU A 702 20.15 -59.31 -4.10
CA GLU A 702 18.70 -59.39 -4.33
C GLU A 702 17.95 -58.38 -3.46
N LYS A 703 16.99 -57.66 -4.06
CA LYS A 703 16.13 -56.70 -3.37
C LYS A 703 15.09 -57.39 -2.50
N LYS A 704 14.67 -56.73 -1.41
CA LYS A 704 13.78 -57.32 -0.40
C LYS A 704 12.39 -57.60 -0.99
N LYS A 705 11.91 -58.83 -0.86
CA LYS A 705 10.60 -59.26 -1.37
C LYS A 705 9.51 -59.01 -0.31
N TYR A 706 8.93 -57.81 -0.36
CA TYR A 706 7.84 -57.40 0.53
C TYR A 706 6.55 -58.22 0.30
N LYS A 707 5.86 -58.56 1.40
CA LYS A 707 4.51 -59.11 1.38
C LYS A 707 3.53 -58.02 1.85
N LEU A 708 2.51 -57.75 1.06
CA LEU A 708 1.49 -56.73 1.37
C LEU A 708 0.25 -57.41 1.94
N GLU A 709 -0.23 -56.94 3.10
CA GLU A 709 -1.48 -57.41 3.70
C GLU A 709 -2.72 -56.83 3.02
N VAL A 710 -2.59 -55.63 2.43
CA VAL A 710 -3.65 -54.94 1.68
C VAL A 710 -3.22 -54.81 0.22
N SER A 711 -4.13 -55.11 -0.71
CA SER A 711 -3.90 -54.90 -2.15
C SER A 711 -3.73 -53.41 -2.46
N MET A 712 -2.61 -53.03 -3.08
CA MET A 712 -2.26 -51.62 -3.35
C MET A 712 -2.55 -51.20 -4.79
N LYS A 713 -2.85 -49.92 -5.01
CA LYS A 713 -2.69 -49.33 -6.35
C LYS A 713 -1.22 -49.45 -6.78
N ARG A 714 -0.97 -49.96 -7.99
CA ARG A 714 0.38 -50.20 -8.52
C ARG A 714 0.90 -48.98 -9.29
N ILE A 715 2.21 -48.76 -9.23
CA ILE A 715 2.93 -47.79 -10.06
C ILE A 715 3.47 -48.55 -11.29
N ASN A 716 3.16 -48.07 -12.48
CA ASN A 716 3.56 -48.70 -13.75
C ASN A 716 4.85 -48.07 -14.28
N TRP A 717 5.99 -48.35 -13.65
CA TRP A 717 7.30 -47.92 -14.16
C TRP A 717 7.84 -48.87 -15.24
N SER A 718 8.75 -48.36 -16.09
CA SER A 718 9.62 -49.20 -16.90
C SER A 718 10.75 -49.74 -16.02
N LYS A 719 10.79 -51.05 -15.80
CA LYS A 719 11.89 -51.71 -15.07
C LYS A 719 13.14 -51.76 -15.95
N ILE A 720 14.28 -51.34 -15.40
CA ILE A 720 15.61 -51.59 -15.96
C ILE A 720 15.97 -53.05 -15.69
N GLU A 721 16.45 -53.78 -16.68
CA GLU A 721 16.92 -55.16 -16.49
C GLU A 721 18.35 -55.21 -15.92
N PRO A 722 18.71 -56.18 -15.07
CA PRO A 722 20.02 -56.19 -14.39
C PRO A 722 21.24 -56.06 -15.32
N GLN A 723 21.14 -56.62 -16.53
CA GLN A 723 22.17 -56.58 -17.57
C GLN A 723 22.46 -55.18 -18.11
N GLU A 724 21.52 -54.23 -17.96
CA GLU A 724 21.62 -52.85 -18.44
C GLU A 724 22.29 -51.92 -17.40
N ILE A 725 22.52 -52.40 -16.18
CA ILE A 725 23.06 -51.62 -15.06
C ILE A 725 24.60 -51.66 -15.10
N ALA A 726 25.21 -50.60 -15.65
CA ALA A 726 26.67 -50.42 -15.64
C ALA A 726 27.26 -50.34 -14.22
N GLU A 727 28.54 -50.71 -14.07
CA GLU A 727 29.26 -50.77 -12.78
C GLU A 727 29.25 -49.45 -12.00
N ASN A 728 29.40 -48.32 -12.69
CA ASN A 728 29.38 -46.98 -12.09
C ASN A 728 27.97 -46.39 -11.91
N SER A 729 26.92 -47.16 -12.23
CA SER A 729 25.53 -46.69 -12.18
C SER A 729 25.09 -46.37 -10.74
N PHE A 730 24.27 -45.33 -10.59
CA PHE A 730 23.68 -44.96 -9.31
C PHE A 730 22.97 -46.15 -8.61
N TRP A 731 22.36 -47.04 -9.39
CA TRP A 731 21.61 -48.18 -8.86
C TRP A 731 22.46 -49.23 -8.14
N VAL A 732 23.77 -49.32 -8.45
CA VAL A 732 24.69 -50.26 -7.78
C VAL A 732 24.90 -49.89 -6.30
N LYS A 733 24.87 -48.59 -5.98
CA LYS A 733 24.98 -48.04 -4.62
C LYS A 733 23.63 -47.71 -3.95
N ALA A 734 22.51 -48.14 -4.55
CA ALA A 734 21.16 -47.79 -4.10
C ALA A 734 20.63 -48.77 -3.04
N GLU A 735 20.97 -48.52 -1.78
CA GLU A 735 20.37 -49.18 -0.61
C GLU A 735 18.97 -48.62 -0.32
N GLU A 736 17.95 -49.50 -0.33
CA GLU A 736 16.54 -49.12 -0.09
C GLU A 736 16.07 -49.46 1.32
N ASP A 737 16.60 -50.54 1.91
CA ASP A 737 16.16 -51.06 3.23
C ASP A 737 16.40 -50.06 4.38
N LYS A 738 17.29 -49.07 4.19
CA LYS A 738 17.52 -47.96 5.13
C LYS A 738 16.35 -46.96 5.23
N PHE A 739 15.37 -47.06 4.33
CA PHE A 739 14.12 -46.30 4.36
C PHE A 739 12.92 -47.19 4.76
N GLU A 740 13.17 -48.42 5.23
CA GLU A 740 12.13 -49.32 5.70
C GLU A 740 11.57 -48.88 7.06
N ASP A 741 10.37 -48.31 7.03
CA ASP A 741 9.62 -47.91 8.22
C ASP A 741 8.21 -48.56 8.20
N PRO A 742 7.84 -49.35 9.22
CA PRO A 742 6.49 -49.90 9.36
C PRO A 742 5.38 -48.84 9.41
N GLU A 743 5.63 -47.65 9.97
CA GLU A 743 4.64 -46.59 10.10
C GLU A 743 4.36 -45.92 8.74
N LEU A 744 5.41 -45.66 7.95
CA LEU A 744 5.33 -45.31 6.54
C LEU A 744 4.53 -46.35 5.73
N PHE A 745 4.78 -47.65 5.91
CA PHE A 745 4.03 -48.70 5.21
C PHE A 745 2.55 -48.72 5.61
N ALA A 746 2.22 -48.59 6.89
CA ALA A 746 0.83 -48.50 7.36
C ALA A 746 0.11 -47.28 6.77
N LYS A 747 0.78 -46.12 6.74
CA LYS A 747 0.28 -44.88 6.12
C LYS A 747 0.07 -45.02 4.61
N LEU A 748 0.99 -45.70 3.93
CA LEU A 748 0.88 -46.03 2.50
C LEU A 748 -0.34 -46.91 2.24
N ALA A 749 -0.51 -47.98 3.02
CA ALA A 749 -1.64 -48.91 2.91
C ALA A 749 -3.00 -48.24 3.17
N LEU A 750 -3.07 -47.32 4.14
CA LEU A 750 -4.27 -46.56 4.43
C LEU A 750 -4.64 -45.55 3.33
N THR A 751 -3.64 -44.98 2.64
CA THR A 751 -3.85 -43.93 1.62
C THR A 751 -4.05 -44.51 0.21
N PHE A 752 -3.39 -45.62 -0.13
CA PHE A 752 -3.36 -46.19 -1.49
C PHE A 752 -3.89 -47.63 -1.58
N GLY A 753 -4.38 -48.19 -0.47
CA GLY A 753 -5.03 -49.50 -0.42
C GLY A 753 -6.34 -49.56 -1.20
N THR A 754 -6.50 -50.62 -1.98
CA THR A 754 -7.73 -50.93 -2.73
C THR A 754 -8.72 -51.67 -1.84
N GLN A 755 -9.61 -50.92 -1.21
CA GLN A 755 -10.71 -51.43 -0.37
C GLN A 755 -11.57 -52.47 -1.11
N MET A 756 -11.50 -53.73 -0.70
CA MET A 756 -12.46 -54.75 -1.13
C MET A 756 -13.80 -54.49 -0.42
N LYS A 757 -14.83 -54.06 -1.16
CA LYS A 757 -16.17 -53.85 -0.61
C LYS A 757 -16.67 -55.16 0.02
N ALA A 758 -17.01 -55.11 1.31
CA ALA A 758 -17.55 -56.25 2.03
C ALA A 758 -18.86 -56.74 1.41
N LYS A 759 -19.00 -58.07 1.25
CA LYS A 759 -20.28 -58.69 0.89
C LYS A 759 -21.25 -58.56 2.06
N LYS A 760 -22.37 -57.84 1.87
CA LYS A 760 -23.62 -58.13 2.58
C LYS A 760 -24.44 -59.11 1.74
N ALA A 761 -25.18 -59.98 2.41
CA ALA A 761 -26.15 -60.89 1.82
C ALA A 761 -27.57 -60.45 2.21
N VAL A 762 -28.58 -61.14 1.65
CA VAL A 762 -30.03 -60.96 1.91
C VAL A 762 -30.59 -59.67 1.25
N GLU A 763 -31.72 -59.67 0.52
CA GLU A 763 -32.75 -60.70 0.28
C GLU A 763 -33.20 -60.76 -1.21
N GLU A 764 -34.15 -61.63 -1.53
CA GLU A 764 -34.73 -61.80 -2.87
C GLU A 764 -35.82 -60.78 -3.22
N SER A 765 -35.94 -60.47 -4.51
CA SER A 765 -37.21 -60.12 -5.15
C SER A 765 -37.19 -60.61 -6.60
N GLU A 766 -38.11 -61.52 -6.95
CA GLU A 766 -38.22 -62.04 -8.32
C GLU A 766 -38.78 -60.99 -9.28
N GLU A 767 -38.29 -60.96 -10.52
CA GLU A 767 -39.15 -61.26 -11.68
C GLU A 767 -38.32 -61.62 -12.94
N LYS A 768 -38.79 -62.67 -13.64
CA LYS A 768 -38.73 -62.86 -15.10
C LYS A 768 -37.42 -62.48 -15.81
N LYS A 769 -36.43 -63.39 -15.79
CA LYS A 769 -35.50 -63.52 -16.93
C LYS A 769 -35.94 -64.62 -17.88
N THR A 770 -36.30 -64.20 -19.10
CA THR A 770 -36.50 -65.08 -20.25
C THR A 770 -35.24 -65.90 -20.54
N VAL A 771 -35.43 -67.10 -21.12
CA VAL A 771 -34.34 -67.99 -21.50
C VAL A 771 -33.37 -67.29 -22.46
N GLN A 772 -32.16 -67.01 -22.00
CA GLN A 772 -31.02 -66.75 -22.87
C GLN A 772 -30.10 -67.96 -22.88
N SER A 773 -29.91 -68.52 -24.06
CA SER A 773 -29.01 -69.65 -24.30
C SER A 773 -27.57 -69.27 -23.96
N LYS A 774 -26.82 -70.23 -23.42
CA LYS A 774 -25.35 -70.13 -23.35
C LYS A 774 -24.83 -70.07 -24.79
N LYS A 775 -24.50 -68.87 -25.29
CA LYS A 775 -23.65 -68.75 -26.49
C LYS A 775 -22.36 -69.54 -26.18
N LYS A 776 -22.04 -70.53 -27.02
CA LYS A 776 -20.70 -71.13 -26.99
C LYS A 776 -19.69 -70.01 -27.24
N ILE A 777 -18.60 -69.99 -26.48
CA ILE A 777 -17.44 -69.19 -26.86
C ILE A 777 -16.95 -69.81 -28.17
N LYS A 778 -16.97 -69.03 -29.25
CA LYS A 778 -16.41 -69.42 -30.53
C LYS A 778 -14.89 -69.27 -30.44
N GLU A 779 -14.18 -70.24 -30.98
CA GLU A 779 -12.71 -70.25 -31.00
C GLU A 779 -12.19 -69.32 -32.11
N LEU A 780 -11.11 -68.59 -31.83
CA LEU A 780 -10.42 -67.76 -32.81
C LEU A 780 -9.63 -68.66 -33.76
N ARG A 781 -9.71 -68.40 -35.07
CA ARG A 781 -9.09 -69.22 -36.11
C ARG A 781 -7.87 -68.56 -36.76
N ILE A 782 -7.91 -67.25 -36.95
CA ILE A 782 -6.91 -66.46 -37.67
C ILE A 782 -6.33 -65.35 -36.79
N LEU A 783 -7.16 -64.64 -36.03
CA LEU A 783 -6.71 -63.47 -35.27
C LEU A 783 -6.05 -63.85 -33.94
N ASP A 784 -4.95 -63.19 -33.62
CA ASP A 784 -4.30 -63.30 -32.32
C ASP A 784 -5.20 -62.75 -31.19
N GLY A 785 -5.04 -63.29 -29.98
CA GLY A 785 -5.87 -62.95 -28.83
C GLY A 785 -5.86 -61.46 -28.46
N LYS A 786 -4.77 -60.73 -28.72
CA LYS A 786 -4.65 -59.29 -28.43
C LYS A 786 -5.38 -58.46 -29.48
N THR A 787 -5.21 -58.73 -30.77
CA THR A 787 -5.94 -58.03 -31.84
C THR A 787 -7.44 -58.32 -31.74
N ALA A 788 -7.82 -59.58 -31.51
CA ALA A 788 -9.20 -59.97 -31.27
C ALA A 788 -9.82 -59.29 -30.03
N GLN A 789 -9.07 -59.17 -28.92
CA GLN A 789 -9.54 -58.46 -27.72
C GLN A 789 -9.69 -56.95 -27.97
N ASN A 790 -8.73 -56.31 -28.64
CA ASN A 790 -8.81 -54.89 -28.99
C ASN A 790 -10.04 -54.58 -29.86
N LEU A 791 -10.28 -55.41 -30.88
CA LEU A 791 -11.46 -55.31 -31.74
C LEU A 791 -12.76 -55.59 -30.96
N SER A 792 -12.80 -56.56 -30.05
CA SER A 792 -13.98 -56.81 -29.19
C SER A 792 -14.34 -55.62 -28.31
N ILE A 793 -13.33 -54.95 -27.73
CA ILE A 793 -13.52 -53.74 -26.92
C ILE A 793 -14.08 -52.60 -27.79
N PHE A 794 -13.51 -52.39 -28.98
CA PHE A 794 -13.98 -51.40 -29.93
C PHE A 794 -15.44 -51.65 -30.36
N LEU A 795 -15.76 -52.84 -30.87
CA LEU A 795 -17.09 -53.19 -31.37
C LEU A 795 -18.16 -53.10 -30.26
N GLY A 796 -17.83 -53.55 -29.04
CA GLY A 796 -18.70 -53.44 -27.87
C GLY A 796 -18.99 -51.98 -27.43
N SER A 797 -18.13 -51.03 -27.83
CA SER A 797 -18.32 -49.59 -27.60
C SER A 797 -19.05 -48.89 -28.76
N PHE A 798 -18.72 -49.22 -30.01
CA PHE A 798 -19.22 -48.53 -31.20
C PHE A 798 -20.58 -49.06 -31.70
N ARG A 799 -20.84 -50.37 -31.52
CA ARG A 799 -22.16 -51.02 -31.64
C ARG A 799 -22.93 -50.90 -32.97
N LEU A 800 -22.32 -50.40 -34.04
CA LEU A 800 -22.93 -50.41 -35.38
C LEU A 800 -22.83 -51.80 -36.05
N PRO A 801 -23.78 -52.18 -36.91
CA PRO A 801 -23.65 -53.36 -37.78
C PRO A 801 -22.41 -53.26 -38.67
N TYR A 802 -21.65 -54.35 -38.84
CA TYR A 802 -20.35 -54.28 -39.51
C TYR A 802 -20.44 -53.81 -40.99
N GLU A 803 -21.53 -54.16 -41.68
CA GLU A 803 -21.82 -53.65 -43.03
C GLU A 803 -22.14 -52.14 -43.03
N GLU A 804 -22.77 -51.59 -41.98
CA GLU A 804 -22.93 -50.12 -41.86
C GLU A 804 -21.58 -49.43 -41.65
N ILE A 805 -20.68 -50.00 -40.83
CA ILE A 805 -19.31 -49.47 -40.66
C ILE A 805 -18.56 -49.47 -42.00
N LYS A 806 -18.74 -50.51 -42.82
CA LYS A 806 -18.19 -50.60 -44.18
C LYS A 806 -18.81 -49.56 -45.12
N SER A 807 -20.13 -49.36 -45.12
CA SER A 807 -20.79 -48.28 -45.87
C SER A 807 -20.24 -46.90 -45.46
N ILE A 808 -20.13 -46.61 -44.17
CA ILE A 808 -19.56 -45.36 -43.63
C ILE A 808 -18.14 -45.08 -44.17
N ILE A 809 -17.30 -46.12 -44.29
CA ILE A 809 -15.93 -46.02 -44.84
C ILE A 809 -15.92 -45.83 -46.36
N LEU A 810 -16.84 -46.46 -47.10
CA LEU A 810 -16.96 -46.34 -48.55
C LEU A 810 -17.61 -45.03 -48.99
N GLU A 811 -18.58 -44.53 -48.22
CA GLU A 811 -19.30 -43.29 -48.50
C GLU A 811 -18.59 -42.02 -47.97
N VAL A 812 -17.60 -42.20 -47.10
CA VAL A 812 -16.90 -41.13 -46.36
C VAL A 812 -17.91 -40.20 -45.67
N ASP A 813 -18.69 -40.79 -44.75
CA ASP A 813 -19.66 -40.11 -43.90
C ASP A 813 -18.94 -39.32 -42.78
N GLU A 814 -18.67 -38.04 -43.06
CA GLU A 814 -17.94 -37.11 -42.19
C GLU A 814 -18.69 -36.77 -40.88
N GLU A 815 -19.99 -37.07 -40.76
CA GLU A 815 -20.74 -36.89 -39.51
C GLU A 815 -20.58 -38.10 -38.56
N LYS A 816 -20.42 -39.32 -39.11
CA LYS A 816 -20.20 -40.55 -38.33
C LYS A 816 -18.71 -40.89 -38.14
N LEU A 817 -17.81 -40.36 -38.97
CA LEU A 817 -16.37 -40.60 -38.92
C LEU A 817 -15.67 -39.62 -37.96
N SER A 818 -15.38 -40.05 -36.73
CA SER A 818 -14.55 -39.29 -35.78
C SER A 818 -13.07 -39.66 -35.85
N GLU A 819 -12.18 -38.75 -35.44
CA GLU A 819 -10.75 -39.05 -35.27
C GLU A 819 -10.53 -40.26 -34.36
N SER A 820 -11.24 -40.32 -33.21
CA SER A 820 -11.14 -41.46 -32.28
C SER A 820 -11.51 -42.81 -32.89
N LEU A 821 -12.53 -42.85 -33.76
CA LEU A 821 -12.93 -44.04 -34.51
C LEU A 821 -11.83 -44.49 -35.46
N ILE A 822 -11.16 -43.56 -36.14
CA ILE A 822 -10.11 -43.87 -37.11
C ILE A 822 -8.77 -44.17 -36.42
N GLN A 823 -8.49 -43.55 -35.28
CA GLN A 823 -7.33 -43.81 -34.44
C GLN A 823 -7.30 -45.28 -33.95
N VAL A 824 -8.49 -45.87 -33.68
CA VAL A 824 -8.62 -47.30 -33.37
C VAL A 824 -8.22 -48.21 -34.55
N LEU A 825 -8.29 -47.74 -35.79
CA LEU A 825 -7.99 -48.54 -36.99
C LEU A 825 -6.49 -48.81 -37.18
N LYS A 826 -5.62 -48.20 -36.35
CA LYS A 826 -4.24 -48.66 -36.10
C LYS A 826 -4.17 -50.07 -35.50
N ASN A 827 -5.29 -50.58 -34.97
CA ASN A 827 -5.45 -51.96 -34.46
C ASN A 827 -6.18 -52.89 -35.45
N LEU A 828 -6.35 -52.48 -36.73
CA LEU A 828 -6.85 -53.40 -37.76
C LEU A 828 -5.81 -54.51 -38.03
N PRO A 829 -6.28 -55.76 -38.30
CA PRO A 829 -5.40 -56.86 -38.70
C PRO A 829 -4.52 -56.51 -39.91
N GLU A 830 -3.44 -57.26 -40.10
CA GLU A 830 -2.61 -57.14 -41.30
C GLU A 830 -3.38 -57.53 -42.56
N GLN A 831 -2.96 -56.97 -43.71
CA GLN A 831 -3.59 -57.33 -45.00
C GLN A 831 -3.51 -58.84 -45.26
N LYS A 832 -2.47 -59.52 -44.75
CA LYS A 832 -2.34 -60.98 -44.78
C LYS A 832 -3.44 -61.69 -43.98
N GLU A 833 -3.78 -61.18 -42.80
CA GLU A 833 -4.81 -61.73 -41.92
C GLU A 833 -6.21 -61.43 -42.45
N LEU A 834 -6.44 -60.22 -42.96
CA LEU A 834 -7.68 -59.85 -43.67
C LEU A 834 -7.90 -60.74 -44.91
N ASN A 835 -6.85 -61.02 -45.69
CA ASN A 835 -6.95 -61.94 -46.83
C ASN A 835 -7.31 -63.36 -46.38
N ALA A 836 -6.70 -63.88 -45.31
CA ALA A 836 -7.01 -65.20 -44.76
C ALA A 836 -8.44 -65.27 -44.16
N LEU A 837 -8.95 -64.19 -43.58
CA LEU A 837 -10.35 -64.08 -43.16
C LEU A 837 -11.30 -64.07 -44.37
N ALA A 838 -10.96 -63.40 -45.47
CA ALA A 838 -11.79 -63.36 -46.68
C ALA A 838 -12.10 -64.76 -47.25
N GLU A 839 -11.20 -65.73 -47.07
CA GLU A 839 -11.39 -67.13 -47.46
C GLU A 839 -12.43 -67.86 -46.58
N LEU A 840 -12.64 -67.41 -45.34
CA LEU A 840 -13.59 -67.99 -44.38
C LEU A 840 -15.02 -67.41 -44.46
N LYS A 841 -15.31 -66.59 -45.48
CA LYS A 841 -16.61 -65.94 -45.69
C LYS A 841 -17.82 -66.90 -45.66
N ASP A 842 -17.65 -68.13 -46.15
CA ASP A 842 -18.73 -69.11 -46.29
C ASP A 842 -19.06 -69.80 -44.94
N GLU A 843 -18.15 -69.67 -43.95
CA GLU A 843 -18.32 -70.09 -42.56
C GLU A 843 -18.61 -68.90 -41.61
N TYR A 844 -18.97 -67.72 -42.14
CA TYR A 844 -19.14 -66.47 -41.38
C TYR A 844 -19.96 -66.63 -40.08
N ASN A 845 -21.03 -67.43 -40.12
CA ASN A 845 -21.91 -67.65 -38.97
C ASN A 845 -21.26 -68.40 -37.79
N ASP A 846 -20.12 -69.07 -37.99
CA ASP A 846 -19.38 -69.83 -36.98
C ASP A 846 -18.12 -69.13 -36.46
N LEU A 847 -17.67 -68.05 -37.10
CA LEU A 847 -16.50 -67.24 -36.69
C LEU A 847 -16.75 -66.35 -35.47
N ALA A 848 -15.71 -66.06 -34.67
CA ALA A 848 -15.80 -65.16 -33.51
C ALA A 848 -16.10 -63.71 -33.91
N GLU A 849 -16.62 -62.89 -32.99
CA GLU A 849 -17.09 -61.53 -33.29
C GLU A 849 -16.03 -60.61 -33.96
N PRO A 850 -14.75 -60.59 -33.52
CA PRO A 850 -13.69 -59.85 -34.21
C PRO A 850 -13.38 -60.35 -35.62
N GLU A 851 -13.53 -61.66 -35.84
CA GLU A 851 -13.26 -62.31 -37.12
C GLU A 851 -14.40 -62.07 -38.10
N GLN A 852 -15.66 -62.07 -37.63
CA GLN A 852 -16.82 -61.63 -38.42
C GLN A 852 -16.65 -60.18 -38.90
N PHE A 853 -16.25 -59.27 -38.02
CA PHE A 853 -15.90 -57.89 -38.42
C PHE A 853 -14.74 -57.86 -39.43
N GLY A 854 -13.70 -58.66 -39.22
CA GLY A 854 -12.55 -58.78 -40.14
C GLY A 854 -12.92 -59.31 -41.53
N VAL A 855 -13.87 -60.26 -41.65
CA VAL A 855 -14.41 -60.73 -42.94
C VAL A 855 -15.15 -59.61 -43.67
N VAL A 856 -15.98 -58.83 -42.98
CA VAL A 856 -16.68 -57.71 -43.62
C VAL A 856 -15.66 -56.65 -44.08
N MET A 857 -14.68 -56.32 -43.24
CA MET A 857 -13.62 -55.37 -43.56
C MET A 857 -12.67 -55.85 -44.66
N SER A 858 -12.43 -57.16 -44.82
CA SER A 858 -11.59 -57.69 -45.91
C SER A 858 -12.20 -57.46 -47.29
N SER A 859 -13.51 -57.23 -47.39
CA SER A 859 -14.16 -56.85 -48.67
C SER A 859 -13.86 -55.41 -49.11
N VAL A 860 -13.33 -54.56 -48.23
CA VAL A 860 -12.97 -53.16 -48.54
C VAL A 860 -11.57 -53.10 -49.17
N LYS A 861 -11.53 -52.99 -50.50
CA LYS A 861 -10.29 -52.89 -51.29
C LYS A 861 -9.41 -51.73 -50.79
N MET A 862 -8.13 -51.99 -50.52
CA MET A 862 -7.13 -51.03 -50.01
C MET A 862 -7.57 -50.27 -48.73
N LEU A 863 -8.26 -50.95 -47.81
CA LEU A 863 -8.79 -50.40 -46.55
C LEU A 863 -7.80 -49.46 -45.83
N ARG A 864 -6.54 -49.86 -45.63
CA ARG A 864 -5.52 -49.05 -44.93
C ARG A 864 -5.25 -47.69 -45.61
N SER A 865 -5.20 -47.63 -46.94
CA SER A 865 -5.04 -46.36 -47.69
C SER A 865 -6.24 -45.43 -47.49
N ARG A 866 -7.47 -45.96 -47.58
CA ARG A 866 -8.70 -45.18 -47.38
C ARG A 866 -8.70 -44.49 -46.02
N LEU A 867 -8.44 -45.26 -44.97
CA LEU A 867 -8.53 -44.80 -43.60
C LEU A 867 -7.45 -43.77 -43.25
N ASN A 868 -6.24 -43.93 -43.80
CA ASN A 868 -5.20 -42.90 -43.70
C ASN A 868 -5.62 -41.60 -44.42
N GLY A 869 -6.24 -41.70 -45.60
CA GLY A 869 -6.76 -40.54 -46.34
C GLY A 869 -7.90 -39.82 -45.63
N ILE A 870 -8.83 -40.56 -45.01
CA ILE A 870 -9.92 -40.00 -44.21
C ILE A 870 -9.37 -39.35 -42.92
N LEU A 871 -8.43 -40.00 -42.21
CA LEU A 871 -7.80 -39.40 -41.03
C LEU A 871 -7.12 -38.07 -41.37
N PHE A 872 -6.36 -38.06 -42.48
CA PHE A 872 -5.70 -36.85 -42.95
C PHE A 872 -6.71 -35.74 -43.29
N ARG A 873 -7.84 -36.06 -43.94
CA ARG A 873 -8.91 -35.09 -44.21
C ARG A 873 -9.46 -34.45 -42.94
N LEU A 874 -9.82 -35.24 -41.93
CA LEU A 874 -10.38 -34.73 -40.67
C LEU A 874 -9.38 -33.89 -39.87
N MET A 875 -8.08 -34.22 -39.95
CA MET A 875 -7.01 -33.55 -39.20
C MET A 875 -6.37 -32.37 -39.95
N PHE A 876 -6.67 -32.18 -41.25
CA PHE A 876 -5.93 -31.24 -42.09
C PHE A 876 -6.02 -29.80 -41.59
N GLU A 877 -7.23 -29.32 -41.31
CA GLU A 877 -7.45 -27.96 -40.81
C GLU A 877 -6.82 -27.75 -39.42
N GLU A 878 -6.76 -28.78 -38.56
CA GLU A 878 -6.04 -28.68 -37.28
C GLU A 878 -4.53 -28.55 -37.52
N HIS A 879 -3.95 -29.38 -38.38
CA HIS A 879 -2.54 -29.27 -38.76
C HIS A 879 -2.20 -27.89 -39.35
N VAL A 880 -3.06 -27.33 -40.20
CA VAL A 880 -2.89 -25.96 -40.75
C VAL A 880 -2.95 -24.91 -39.64
N ASN A 881 -3.95 -24.97 -38.76
CA ASN A 881 -4.14 -24.00 -37.68
C ASN A 881 -3.09 -24.10 -36.57
N ASN A 882 -2.43 -25.27 -36.41
CA ASN A 882 -1.28 -25.43 -35.52
C ASN A 882 0.03 -24.92 -36.14
N ILE A 883 0.24 -25.08 -37.46
CA ILE A 883 1.48 -24.69 -38.16
C ILE A 883 1.52 -23.18 -38.50
N LYS A 884 0.39 -22.60 -38.90
CA LYS A 884 0.33 -21.24 -39.44
C LYS A 884 0.69 -20.13 -38.41
N PRO A 885 0.21 -20.15 -37.15
CA PRO A 885 0.53 -19.10 -36.17
C PRO A 885 2.03 -19.05 -35.84
N ASP A 886 2.67 -20.21 -35.73
CA ASP A 886 4.11 -20.35 -35.48
C ASP A 886 4.96 -19.66 -36.56
N ILE A 887 4.66 -19.94 -37.84
CA ILE A 887 5.32 -19.28 -38.97
C ILE A 887 5.10 -17.76 -38.92
N MET A 888 3.88 -17.32 -38.61
CA MET A 888 3.55 -15.90 -38.53
C MET A 888 4.26 -15.20 -37.37
N ALA A 889 4.34 -15.81 -36.19
CA ALA A 889 5.01 -15.24 -35.02
C ALA A 889 6.50 -14.97 -35.29
N VAL A 890 7.21 -15.96 -35.86
CA VAL A 890 8.63 -15.80 -36.23
C VAL A 890 8.79 -14.79 -37.38
N THR A 891 7.93 -14.84 -38.40
CA THR A 891 7.97 -13.88 -39.53
C THR A 891 7.82 -12.43 -39.05
N MET A 892 6.82 -12.17 -38.20
CA MET A 892 6.58 -10.84 -37.63
C MET A 892 7.73 -10.40 -36.74
N ALA A 893 8.23 -11.27 -35.84
CA ALA A 893 9.37 -10.94 -34.97
C ALA A 893 10.64 -10.62 -35.76
N CYS A 894 10.89 -11.31 -36.88
CA CYS A 894 11.99 -10.98 -37.79
C CYS A 894 11.84 -9.60 -38.45
N GLU A 895 10.62 -9.24 -38.88
CA GLU A 895 10.36 -7.94 -39.50
C GLU A 895 10.37 -6.79 -38.49
N GLU A 896 9.79 -6.98 -37.30
CA GLU A 896 9.80 -6.04 -36.18
C GLU A 896 11.24 -5.67 -35.78
N LEU A 897 12.07 -6.68 -35.51
CA LEU A 897 13.46 -6.49 -35.09
C LEU A 897 14.32 -5.78 -36.15
N LYS A 898 14.06 -6.03 -37.44
CA LYS A 898 14.78 -5.39 -38.55
C LYS A 898 14.29 -3.97 -38.86
N LYS A 899 13.09 -3.59 -38.41
CA LYS A 899 12.49 -2.26 -38.64
C LYS A 899 12.58 -1.32 -37.43
N SER A 900 12.86 -1.84 -36.24
CA SER A 900 12.89 -1.05 -35.01
C SER A 900 14.07 -0.07 -34.95
N GLU A 901 13.80 1.20 -35.23
CA GLU A 901 14.76 2.30 -35.02
C GLU A 901 15.12 2.47 -33.54
N SER A 902 14.16 2.23 -32.64
CA SER A 902 14.37 2.39 -31.20
C SER A 902 15.31 1.33 -30.63
N PHE A 903 15.18 0.06 -31.07
CA PHE A 903 16.14 -1.00 -30.77
C PHE A 903 17.51 -0.72 -31.40
N SER A 904 17.55 -0.22 -32.64
CA SER A 904 18.81 0.13 -33.32
C SER A 904 19.61 1.18 -32.53
N LYS A 905 18.95 2.25 -32.06
CA LYS A 905 19.53 3.28 -31.18
C LYS A 905 19.98 2.74 -29.82
N LEU A 906 19.28 1.74 -29.27
CA LEU A 906 19.72 1.04 -28.05
C LEU A 906 21.06 0.32 -28.26
N LEU A 907 21.23 -0.35 -29.41
CA LEU A 907 22.51 -1.01 -29.76
C LEU A 907 23.64 0.01 -29.91
N GLU A 908 23.39 1.16 -30.55
CA GLU A 908 24.36 2.26 -30.65
C GLU A 908 24.76 2.80 -29.27
N LEU A 909 23.80 3.02 -28.37
CA LEU A 909 24.06 3.51 -27.00
C LEU A 909 24.86 2.50 -26.17
N VAL A 910 24.53 1.20 -26.27
CA VAL A 910 25.31 0.12 -25.62
C VAL A 910 26.72 0.04 -26.20
N LEU A 911 26.89 0.19 -27.52
CA LEU A 911 28.20 0.18 -28.17
C LEU A 911 29.06 1.38 -27.73
N PHE A 912 28.47 2.56 -27.61
CA PHE A 912 29.13 3.77 -27.12
C PHE A 912 29.60 3.60 -25.66
N LEU A 913 28.68 3.23 -24.76
CA LEU A 913 28.99 3.02 -23.34
C LEU A 913 30.01 1.89 -23.15
N GLY A 914 29.85 0.77 -23.87
CA GLY A 914 30.77 -0.35 -23.87
C GLY A 914 32.18 0.04 -24.34
N ASN A 915 32.31 0.84 -25.40
CA ASN A 915 33.61 1.33 -25.85
C ASN A 915 34.28 2.30 -24.87
N TYR A 916 33.50 3.16 -24.21
CA TYR A 916 34.01 4.06 -23.17
C TYR A 916 34.53 3.27 -21.96
N MET A 917 33.74 2.32 -21.46
CA MET A 917 34.08 1.49 -20.29
C MET A 917 35.24 0.51 -20.57
N ASN A 918 35.36 0.00 -21.80
CA ASN A 918 36.45 -0.90 -22.20
C ASN A 918 37.75 -0.17 -22.62
N SER A 919 37.82 1.15 -22.50
CA SER A 919 39.01 1.94 -22.89
C SER A 919 40.29 1.43 -22.23
N GLY A 920 41.37 1.28 -23.03
CA GLY A 920 42.64 0.70 -22.58
C GLY A 920 42.67 -0.84 -22.45
N SER A 921 41.54 -1.53 -22.65
CA SER A 921 41.47 -3.00 -22.70
C SER A 921 41.58 -3.53 -24.14
N ARG A 922 41.73 -4.86 -24.28
CA ARG A 922 41.65 -5.57 -25.57
C ARG A 922 40.29 -5.38 -26.30
N ASN A 923 39.24 -4.97 -25.59
CA ASN A 923 37.90 -4.79 -26.14
C ASN A 923 37.58 -3.32 -26.49
N ALA A 924 38.54 -2.41 -26.31
CA ALA A 924 38.40 -1.02 -26.75
C ALA A 924 38.24 -0.92 -28.28
N GLN A 925 37.55 0.12 -28.75
CA GLN A 925 37.35 0.41 -30.18
C GLN A 925 36.63 -0.72 -30.95
N SER A 926 35.79 -1.49 -30.26
CA SER A 926 34.90 -2.48 -30.86
C SER A 926 33.93 -1.79 -31.83
N LEU A 927 33.77 -2.33 -33.04
CA LEU A 927 32.86 -1.80 -34.07
C LEU A 927 31.41 -2.30 -33.90
N GLY A 928 31.20 -3.30 -33.04
CA GLY A 928 29.92 -3.93 -32.75
C GLY A 928 30.08 -5.00 -31.67
N PHE A 929 28.97 -5.60 -31.25
CA PHE A 929 28.94 -6.72 -30.30
C PHE A 929 27.84 -7.72 -30.70
N ASN A 930 27.96 -8.98 -30.27
CA ASN A 930 26.95 -10.00 -30.54
C ASN A 930 25.72 -9.80 -29.63
N ILE A 931 24.51 -9.91 -30.18
CA ILE A 931 23.23 -9.62 -29.50
C ILE A 931 23.05 -10.40 -28.18
N SER A 932 23.56 -11.62 -28.04
CA SER A 932 23.51 -12.40 -26.77
C SER A 932 24.23 -11.74 -25.59
N PHE A 933 24.99 -10.66 -25.84
CA PHE A 933 25.57 -9.83 -24.79
C PHE A 933 24.53 -8.94 -24.07
N LEU A 934 23.38 -8.64 -24.69
CA LEU A 934 22.36 -7.76 -24.11
C LEU A 934 21.87 -8.27 -22.74
N CYS A 935 21.62 -9.59 -22.62
CA CYS A 935 21.27 -10.25 -21.35
C CYS A 935 22.33 -10.06 -20.24
N LYS A 936 23.60 -9.87 -20.62
CA LYS A 936 24.77 -9.81 -19.73
C LYS A 936 25.11 -8.38 -19.27
N ILE A 937 24.44 -7.36 -19.83
CA ILE A 937 24.57 -5.96 -19.39
C ILE A 937 24.21 -5.83 -17.89
N ARG A 938 23.24 -6.61 -17.41
CA ARG A 938 22.83 -6.65 -16.00
C ARG A 938 23.94 -7.14 -15.05
N ASP A 939 24.89 -7.95 -15.54
CA ASP A 939 25.94 -8.55 -14.70
C ASP A 939 27.03 -7.52 -14.33
N THR A 940 27.14 -6.43 -15.10
CA THR A 940 28.02 -5.30 -14.78
C THR A 940 27.39 -4.43 -13.70
N LYS A 941 27.98 -4.39 -12.51
CA LYS A 941 27.44 -3.70 -11.33
C LYS A 941 28.09 -2.33 -11.08
N SER A 942 27.39 -1.47 -10.36
CA SER A 942 27.94 -0.22 -9.83
C SER A 942 29.07 -0.46 -8.82
N SER A 943 29.91 0.54 -8.59
CA SER A 943 31.02 0.47 -7.63
C SER A 943 30.57 0.26 -6.18
N ASP A 944 29.34 0.68 -5.84
CA ASP A 944 28.70 0.46 -4.54
C ASP A 944 27.77 -0.79 -4.52
N GLN A 945 27.75 -1.56 -5.60
CA GLN A 945 26.99 -2.81 -5.80
C GLN A 945 25.45 -2.67 -5.70
N LYS A 946 24.90 -1.44 -5.66
CA LYS A 946 23.45 -1.20 -5.54
C LYS A 946 22.68 -1.26 -6.85
N THR A 947 23.32 -0.95 -7.98
CA THR A 947 22.67 -0.89 -9.31
C THR A 947 23.53 -1.61 -10.35
N THR A 948 23.07 -1.65 -11.60
CA THR A 948 23.75 -2.31 -12.71
C THR A 948 23.86 -1.39 -13.92
N LEU A 949 24.71 -1.73 -14.89
CA LEU A 949 24.81 -1.01 -16.16
C LEU A 949 23.46 -1.01 -16.92
N LEU A 950 22.62 -2.05 -16.72
CA LEU A 950 21.28 -2.09 -17.30
C LEU A 950 20.33 -1.06 -16.65
N HIS A 951 20.42 -0.88 -15.33
CA HIS A 951 19.71 0.20 -14.63
C HIS A 951 20.17 1.58 -15.10
N PHE A 952 21.48 1.79 -15.22
CA PHE A 952 22.03 3.05 -15.73
C PHE A 952 21.59 3.33 -17.19
N LEU A 953 21.63 2.31 -18.05
CA LEU A 953 21.15 2.40 -19.43
C LEU A 953 19.67 2.80 -19.50
N ALA A 954 18.82 2.12 -18.71
CA ALA A 954 17.38 2.42 -18.64
C ALA A 954 17.09 3.83 -18.09
N GLU A 955 17.84 4.29 -17.09
CA GLU A 955 17.75 5.64 -16.51
C GLU A 955 18.15 6.71 -17.55
N ILE A 956 19.26 6.51 -18.26
CA ILE A 956 19.72 7.40 -19.33
C ILE A 956 18.74 7.44 -20.52
N CYS A 957 18.07 6.34 -20.86
CA CYS A 957 17.00 6.33 -21.85
C CYS A 957 15.77 7.13 -21.39
N GLU A 958 15.36 7.03 -20.12
CA GLU A 958 14.21 7.77 -19.59
C GLU A 958 14.46 9.28 -19.44
N GLU A 959 15.70 9.67 -19.15
CA GLU A 959 16.10 11.08 -19.04
C GLU A 959 16.41 11.73 -20.40
N ASN A 960 17.20 11.07 -21.26
CA ASN A 960 17.85 11.71 -22.41
C ASN A 960 17.43 11.14 -23.78
N TYR A 961 17.01 9.86 -23.86
CA TYR A 961 16.76 9.15 -25.13
C TYR A 961 15.40 8.43 -25.12
N ARG A 962 14.32 9.18 -24.86
CA ARG A 962 12.97 8.62 -24.64
C ARG A 962 12.37 7.92 -25.85
N ASP A 963 12.90 8.15 -27.05
CA ASP A 963 12.51 7.42 -28.26
C ASP A 963 12.99 5.96 -28.25
N ILE A 964 14.08 5.65 -27.53
CA ILE A 964 14.55 4.27 -27.30
C ILE A 964 13.53 3.46 -26.49
N LEU A 965 12.79 4.08 -25.56
CA LEU A 965 11.84 3.38 -24.67
C LEU A 965 10.67 2.70 -25.40
N LYS A 966 10.51 2.92 -26.71
CA LYS A 966 9.48 2.29 -27.54
C LYS A 966 9.82 0.86 -27.99
N PHE A 967 11.08 0.44 -27.90
CA PHE A 967 11.49 -0.87 -28.41
C PHE A 967 10.71 -2.07 -27.82
N PRO A 968 10.28 -2.07 -26.54
CA PRO A 968 9.47 -3.16 -26.00
C PRO A 968 8.07 -3.25 -26.62
N ASP A 969 7.55 -2.15 -27.19
CA ASP A 969 6.25 -2.07 -27.87
C ASP A 969 6.37 -2.26 -29.39
N GLU A 970 7.57 -2.06 -29.97
CA GLU A 970 7.89 -2.35 -31.37
C GLU A 970 8.21 -3.84 -31.59
N LEU A 971 8.64 -4.57 -30.56
CA LEU A 971 9.03 -6.00 -30.60
C LEU A 971 7.97 -6.90 -29.94
N GLN A 972 6.75 -6.92 -30.48
CA GLN A 972 5.61 -7.59 -29.86
C GLN A 972 5.63 -9.11 -30.05
N HIS A 973 6.01 -9.60 -31.24
CA HIS A 973 5.95 -11.01 -31.58
C HIS A 973 7.16 -11.82 -31.09
N VAL A 974 8.21 -11.16 -30.59
CA VAL A 974 9.44 -11.79 -30.08
C VAL A 974 9.16 -12.83 -28.98
N GLU A 975 8.25 -12.53 -28.05
CA GLU A 975 7.90 -13.49 -26.97
C GLU A 975 7.18 -14.73 -27.52
N SER A 976 6.39 -14.59 -28.58
CA SER A 976 5.75 -15.71 -29.26
C SER A 976 6.77 -16.52 -30.09
N ALA A 977 7.62 -15.84 -30.86
CA ALA A 977 8.68 -16.46 -31.65
C ALA A 977 9.67 -17.28 -30.80
N SER A 978 9.98 -16.83 -29.57
CA SER A 978 10.84 -17.57 -28.62
C SER A 978 10.29 -18.95 -28.21
N LYS A 979 9.00 -19.22 -28.44
CA LYS A 979 8.31 -20.47 -28.08
C LYS A 979 8.14 -21.42 -29.27
N VAL A 980 8.41 -20.95 -30.49
CA VAL A 980 8.26 -21.72 -31.74
C VAL A 980 9.50 -22.56 -31.98
N SER A 981 9.37 -23.89 -31.94
CA SER A 981 10.51 -24.76 -32.26
C SER A 981 10.65 -24.99 -33.76
N ALA A 982 11.72 -24.46 -34.35
CA ALA A 982 11.97 -24.52 -35.79
C ALA A 982 12.02 -25.96 -36.34
N GLN A 983 12.62 -26.89 -35.58
CA GLN A 983 12.72 -28.30 -35.95
C GLN A 983 11.37 -29.02 -35.91
N THR A 984 10.50 -28.66 -34.96
CA THR A 984 9.14 -29.21 -34.85
C THR A 984 8.27 -28.73 -36.00
N LEU A 985 8.31 -27.43 -36.28
CA LEU A 985 7.58 -26.77 -37.35
C LEU A 985 7.92 -27.37 -38.73
N LYS A 986 9.21 -27.55 -39.02
CA LYS A 986 9.71 -28.23 -40.22
C LYS A 986 9.23 -29.68 -40.30
N SER A 987 9.34 -30.45 -39.21
CA SER A 987 8.91 -31.85 -39.16
C SER A 987 7.41 -32.00 -39.49
N ASN A 988 6.58 -31.09 -38.98
CA ASN A 988 5.14 -31.08 -39.22
C ASN A 988 4.79 -30.77 -40.68
N LEU A 989 5.46 -29.77 -41.29
CA LEU A 989 5.32 -29.44 -42.71
C LEU A 989 5.74 -30.60 -43.62
N GLU A 990 6.89 -31.23 -43.35
CA GLU A 990 7.31 -32.40 -44.12
C GLU A 990 6.33 -33.57 -43.97
N SER A 991 5.75 -33.76 -42.78
CA SER A 991 4.74 -34.80 -42.52
C SER A 991 3.46 -34.56 -43.33
N MET A 992 2.97 -33.31 -43.34
CA MET A 992 1.83 -32.88 -44.15
C MET A 992 2.08 -33.14 -45.65
N ASN A 993 3.24 -32.76 -46.19
CA ASN A 993 3.59 -33.03 -47.59
C ASN A 993 3.61 -34.53 -47.91
N ARG A 994 4.20 -35.35 -47.03
CA ARG A 994 4.20 -36.82 -47.18
C ARG A 994 2.78 -37.39 -47.19
N GLN A 995 1.89 -36.89 -46.34
CA GLN A 995 0.48 -37.32 -46.28
C GLN A 995 -0.29 -36.93 -47.55
N ILE A 996 -0.14 -35.70 -48.06
CA ILE A 996 -0.74 -35.26 -49.33
C ILE A 996 -0.23 -36.12 -50.49
N GLN A 997 1.09 -36.34 -50.60
CA GLN A 997 1.68 -37.18 -51.64
C GLN A 997 1.25 -38.66 -51.59
N CYS A 998 0.89 -39.18 -50.41
CA CYS A 998 0.30 -40.51 -50.30
C CYS A 998 -1.14 -40.50 -50.79
N LEU A 999 -1.96 -39.53 -50.35
CA LEU A 999 -3.35 -39.40 -50.77
C LEU A 999 -3.50 -39.20 -52.29
N GLU A 1000 -2.67 -38.36 -52.91
CA GLU A 1000 -2.64 -38.17 -54.38
C GLU A 1000 -2.42 -39.50 -55.14
N LYS A 1001 -1.43 -40.30 -54.70
CA LYS A 1001 -1.11 -41.61 -55.29
C LYS A 1001 -2.19 -42.66 -55.02
N ASP A 1002 -2.75 -42.65 -53.82
CA ASP A 1002 -3.87 -43.52 -53.46
C ASP A 1002 -5.09 -43.20 -54.34
N ILE A 1003 -5.47 -41.93 -54.53
CA ILE A 1003 -6.56 -41.51 -55.43
C ILE A 1003 -6.32 -42.00 -56.87
N GLU A 1004 -5.11 -41.87 -57.40
CA GLU A 1004 -4.77 -42.35 -58.74
C GLU A 1004 -4.92 -43.88 -58.86
N ASN A 1005 -4.60 -44.62 -57.79
CA ASN A 1005 -4.76 -46.08 -57.75
C ASN A 1005 -6.23 -46.52 -57.55
N PHE A 1006 -7.00 -45.82 -56.72
CA PHE A 1006 -8.44 -46.09 -56.55
C PHE A 1006 -9.23 -45.84 -57.83
N ARG A 1007 -8.86 -44.86 -58.67
CA ARG A 1007 -9.48 -44.62 -60.00
C ARG A 1007 -9.41 -45.83 -60.95
N LYS A 1008 -8.55 -46.82 -60.68
CA LYS A 1008 -8.40 -48.05 -61.46
C LYS A 1008 -9.31 -49.18 -60.95
N ILE A 1009 -10.14 -48.91 -59.94
CA ILE A 1009 -11.06 -49.84 -59.28
C ILE A 1009 -12.48 -49.28 -59.41
N GLN A 1010 -13.32 -49.92 -60.23
CA GLN A 1010 -14.75 -49.56 -60.32
C GLN A 1010 -15.60 -50.37 -59.34
N ASP A 1011 -16.40 -49.66 -58.55
CA ASP A 1011 -17.42 -50.16 -57.65
C ASP A 1011 -18.45 -49.03 -57.46
N GLU A 1012 -19.73 -49.27 -57.72
CA GLU A 1012 -20.75 -48.20 -57.75
C GLU A 1012 -21.11 -47.65 -56.35
N HIS A 1013 -20.72 -48.37 -55.29
CA HIS A 1013 -20.98 -47.97 -53.89
C HIS A 1013 -19.75 -47.28 -53.25
N ASP A 1014 -18.65 -47.17 -53.99
CA ASP A 1014 -17.38 -46.59 -53.51
C ASP A 1014 -17.28 -45.09 -53.81
N LYS A 1015 -17.76 -44.28 -52.87
CA LYS A 1015 -17.66 -42.81 -52.96
C LYS A 1015 -16.32 -42.29 -52.44
N PHE A 1016 -15.29 -43.09 -52.19
CA PHE A 1016 -14.00 -42.57 -51.73
C PHE A 1016 -13.33 -41.69 -52.79
N VAL A 1017 -13.32 -42.13 -54.06
CA VAL A 1017 -12.78 -41.33 -55.17
C VAL A 1017 -13.64 -40.08 -55.39
N GLU A 1018 -14.95 -40.15 -55.19
CA GLU A 1018 -15.87 -39.01 -55.21
C GLU A 1018 -15.56 -38.03 -54.06
N LYS A 1019 -15.59 -38.46 -52.82
CA LYS A 1019 -15.32 -37.62 -51.64
C LYS A 1019 -13.89 -37.08 -51.57
N MET A 1020 -12.92 -37.68 -52.28
CA MET A 1020 -11.55 -37.17 -52.38
C MET A 1020 -11.22 -36.46 -53.71
N SER A 1021 -12.06 -36.55 -54.76
CA SER A 1021 -11.84 -35.87 -56.07
C SER A 1021 -13.01 -35.00 -56.56
N ILE A 1022 -14.26 -35.38 -56.29
CA ILE A 1022 -15.50 -34.61 -56.57
C ILE A 1022 -15.85 -33.67 -55.40
N SER A 1023 -15.32 -33.91 -54.19
CA SER A 1023 -14.85 -32.78 -53.37
C SER A 1023 -13.66 -32.13 -54.11
N PHE A 1024 -13.96 -31.40 -55.19
CA PHE A 1024 -13.04 -30.89 -56.23
C PHE A 1024 -12.04 -29.84 -55.71
N PHE A 1025 -11.95 -29.71 -54.39
CA PHE A 1025 -11.05 -28.82 -53.69
C PHE A 1025 -10.29 -29.52 -52.56
N PHE A 1026 -10.59 -30.74 -52.10
CA PHE A 1026 -9.87 -31.25 -50.91
C PHE A 1026 -8.39 -31.55 -51.18
N ALA A 1027 -8.07 -32.48 -52.09
CA ALA A 1027 -6.66 -32.78 -52.38
C ALA A 1027 -5.92 -31.58 -52.98
N GLU A 1028 -6.59 -30.81 -53.84
CA GLU A 1028 -6.01 -29.66 -54.55
C GLU A 1028 -5.84 -28.43 -53.63
N SER A 1029 -6.79 -28.14 -52.73
CA SER A 1029 -6.62 -27.09 -51.70
C SER A 1029 -5.71 -27.55 -50.57
N ALA A 1030 -5.67 -28.83 -50.20
CA ALA A 1030 -4.66 -29.32 -49.24
C ALA A 1030 -3.25 -29.12 -49.79
N ARG A 1031 -3.03 -29.42 -51.09
CA ARG A 1031 -1.81 -29.07 -51.83
C ARG A 1031 -1.58 -27.55 -51.86
N GLU A 1032 -2.57 -26.74 -52.24
CA GLU A 1032 -2.46 -25.28 -52.33
C GLU A 1032 -2.16 -24.61 -50.97
N GLN A 1033 -2.83 -25.03 -49.90
CA GLN A 1033 -2.60 -24.58 -48.52
C GLN A 1033 -1.23 -25.03 -48.02
N TYR A 1034 -0.81 -26.27 -48.31
CA TYR A 1034 0.56 -26.71 -48.02
C TYR A 1034 1.61 -25.87 -48.77
N GLU A 1035 1.43 -25.59 -50.06
CA GLU A 1035 2.38 -24.75 -50.81
C GLU A 1035 2.38 -23.30 -50.27
N LYS A 1036 1.25 -22.76 -49.82
CA LYS A 1036 1.19 -21.47 -49.11
C LYS A 1036 2.02 -21.50 -47.82
N LEU A 1037 1.81 -22.50 -46.95
CA LEU A 1037 2.57 -22.65 -45.70
C LEU A 1037 4.06 -22.91 -45.94
N SER A 1038 4.41 -23.74 -46.93
CA SER A 1038 5.77 -24.00 -47.40
C SER A 1038 6.46 -22.71 -47.83
N ASN A 1039 5.81 -21.89 -48.67
CA ASN A 1039 6.35 -20.60 -49.09
C ASN A 1039 6.48 -19.61 -47.92
N MET A 1040 5.53 -19.56 -47.00
CA MET A 1040 5.62 -18.74 -45.78
C MET A 1040 6.80 -19.19 -44.88
N HIS A 1041 6.97 -20.49 -44.65
CA HIS A 1041 8.09 -21.06 -43.89
C HIS A 1041 9.45 -20.78 -44.55
N ASN A 1042 9.53 -20.88 -45.88
CA ASN A 1042 10.74 -20.57 -46.64
C ASN A 1042 11.06 -19.07 -46.61
N ASN A 1043 10.04 -18.20 -46.55
CA ASN A 1043 10.24 -16.76 -46.34
C ASN A 1043 10.69 -16.45 -44.90
N MET A 1044 10.04 -17.04 -43.89
CA MET A 1044 10.41 -16.96 -42.47
C MET A 1044 11.87 -17.37 -42.25
N THR A 1045 12.29 -18.51 -42.83
CA THR A 1045 13.67 -19.00 -42.74
C THR A 1045 14.65 -17.98 -43.34
N LYS A 1046 14.37 -17.48 -44.55
CA LYS A 1046 15.19 -16.44 -45.19
C LYS A 1046 15.22 -15.14 -44.39
N LEU A 1047 14.13 -14.73 -43.75
CA LEU A 1047 14.10 -13.54 -42.90
C LEU A 1047 15.01 -13.71 -41.68
N TYR A 1048 15.06 -14.90 -41.08
CA TYR A 1048 16.00 -15.23 -40.02
C TYR A 1048 17.47 -15.28 -40.51
N GLU A 1049 17.72 -15.86 -41.68
CA GLU A 1049 19.06 -15.81 -42.32
C GLU A 1049 19.52 -14.35 -42.58
N ASN A 1050 18.60 -13.51 -43.07
CA ASN A 1050 18.78 -12.06 -43.26
C ASN A 1050 18.96 -11.26 -41.94
N LEU A 1051 18.62 -11.83 -40.78
CA LEU A 1051 18.98 -11.27 -39.46
C LEU A 1051 20.39 -11.66 -39.06
N GLY A 1052 20.82 -12.89 -39.36
CA GLY A 1052 22.20 -13.35 -39.17
C GLY A 1052 23.21 -12.47 -39.90
N GLU A 1053 22.93 -12.14 -41.16
CA GLU A 1053 23.74 -11.19 -41.94
C GLU A 1053 23.70 -9.77 -41.34
N TYR A 1054 22.51 -9.28 -40.96
CA TYR A 1054 22.32 -7.89 -40.48
C TYR A 1054 22.93 -7.64 -39.09
N PHE A 1055 22.82 -8.60 -38.17
CA PHE A 1055 23.33 -8.51 -36.79
C PHE A 1055 24.62 -9.32 -36.54
N THR A 1056 25.22 -9.88 -37.59
CA THR A 1056 26.49 -10.64 -37.56
C THR A 1056 26.48 -11.81 -36.56
N PHE A 1057 25.59 -12.77 -36.78
CA PHE A 1057 25.58 -14.09 -36.13
C PHE A 1057 25.36 -15.21 -37.14
N ASP A 1058 25.69 -16.46 -36.80
CA ASP A 1058 25.46 -17.63 -37.66
C ASP A 1058 24.06 -18.25 -37.40
N PRO A 1059 23.12 -18.20 -38.37
CA PRO A 1059 21.78 -18.79 -38.25
C PRO A 1059 21.75 -20.32 -38.14
N LYS A 1060 22.90 -20.99 -38.26
CA LYS A 1060 23.03 -22.46 -38.10
C LYS A 1060 23.63 -22.85 -36.75
N ALA A 1061 24.26 -21.90 -36.06
CA ALA A 1061 24.84 -22.09 -34.73
C ALA A 1061 23.86 -21.64 -33.63
N VAL A 1062 23.05 -20.62 -33.90
CA VAL A 1062 21.97 -20.15 -33.01
C VAL A 1062 20.63 -20.58 -33.58
N SER A 1063 19.75 -21.10 -32.74
CA SER A 1063 18.38 -21.50 -33.12
C SER A 1063 17.38 -20.32 -33.05
N ILE A 1064 16.23 -20.46 -33.71
CA ILE A 1064 15.21 -19.39 -33.75
C ILE A 1064 14.63 -19.17 -32.35
N GLU A 1065 14.26 -20.25 -31.68
CA GLU A 1065 13.77 -20.27 -30.30
C GLU A 1065 14.77 -19.65 -29.31
N GLU A 1066 16.08 -19.90 -29.48
CA GLU A 1066 17.17 -19.37 -28.66
C GLU A 1066 17.43 -17.88 -28.90
N PHE A 1067 17.53 -17.44 -30.17
CA PHE A 1067 17.77 -16.05 -30.53
C PHE A 1067 16.65 -15.12 -30.06
N PHE A 1068 15.39 -15.50 -30.30
CA PHE A 1068 14.25 -14.75 -29.80
C PHE A 1068 14.03 -14.95 -28.29
N GLY A 1069 14.47 -16.07 -27.71
CA GLY A 1069 14.54 -16.27 -26.26
C GLY A 1069 15.44 -15.27 -25.56
N ASP A 1070 16.66 -15.05 -26.07
CA ASP A 1070 17.61 -14.07 -25.54
C ASP A 1070 17.05 -12.64 -25.66
N LEU A 1071 16.44 -12.29 -26.80
CA LEU A 1071 15.80 -10.98 -26.99
C LEU A 1071 14.57 -10.78 -26.10
N SER A 1072 13.74 -11.81 -25.92
CA SER A 1072 12.58 -11.78 -25.03
C SER A 1072 13.00 -11.62 -23.56
N ASN A 1073 14.04 -12.33 -23.14
CA ASN A 1073 14.67 -12.19 -21.83
C ASN A 1073 15.18 -10.76 -21.63
N PHE A 1074 15.98 -10.23 -22.56
CA PHE A 1074 16.49 -8.86 -22.47
C PHE A 1074 15.37 -7.80 -22.42
N ARG A 1075 14.30 -7.94 -23.22
CA ARG A 1075 13.10 -7.08 -23.17
C ARG A 1075 12.49 -7.05 -21.76
N THR A 1076 12.33 -8.21 -21.13
CA THR A 1076 11.87 -8.32 -19.74
C THR A 1076 12.84 -7.64 -18.76
N LEU A 1077 14.14 -7.94 -18.85
CA LEU A 1077 15.16 -7.37 -17.95
C LEU A 1077 15.25 -5.84 -18.04
N PHE A 1078 15.04 -5.26 -19.23
CA PHE A 1078 15.02 -3.81 -19.42
C PHE A 1078 13.77 -3.16 -18.78
N LEU A 1079 12.60 -3.77 -18.94
CA LEU A 1079 11.36 -3.34 -18.29
C LEU A 1079 11.40 -3.49 -16.76
N GLU A 1080 12.04 -4.53 -16.25
CA GLU A 1080 12.33 -4.69 -14.82
C GLU A 1080 13.25 -3.56 -14.31
N ALA A 1081 14.33 -3.26 -15.02
CA ALA A 1081 15.26 -2.20 -14.64
C ALA A 1081 14.61 -0.79 -14.61
N LEU A 1082 13.72 -0.48 -15.56
CA LEU A 1082 12.91 0.75 -15.53
C LEU A 1082 12.00 0.82 -14.29
N LYS A 1083 11.40 -0.31 -13.91
CA LYS A 1083 10.50 -0.42 -12.75
C LYS A 1083 11.25 -0.32 -11.43
N GLU A 1084 12.45 -0.89 -11.34
CA GLU A 1084 13.33 -0.78 -10.18
C GLU A 1084 13.93 0.63 -10.04
N ASN A 1085 14.31 1.28 -11.15
CA ASN A 1085 14.74 2.69 -11.15
C ASN A 1085 13.66 3.64 -10.62
N ASN A 1086 12.41 3.50 -11.06
CA ASN A 1086 11.34 4.36 -10.58
C ASN A 1086 11.05 4.15 -9.08
N LYS A 1087 11.01 2.89 -8.60
CA LYS A 1087 10.93 2.59 -7.15
C LYS A 1087 12.09 3.18 -6.34
N ARG A 1088 13.33 3.12 -6.87
CA ARG A 1088 14.51 3.72 -6.25
C ARG A 1088 14.35 5.23 -6.12
N ARG A 1089 13.94 5.91 -7.19
CA ARG A 1089 13.68 7.36 -7.23
C ARG A 1089 12.59 7.78 -6.22
N GLU A 1090 11.49 7.03 -6.14
CA GLU A 1090 10.41 7.21 -5.14
C GLU A 1090 10.94 7.08 -3.70
N MET A 1091 11.73 6.05 -3.41
CA MET A 1091 12.31 5.81 -2.08
C MET A 1091 13.31 6.89 -1.66
N GLU A 1092 14.15 7.35 -2.58
CA GLU A 1092 15.09 8.46 -2.37
C GLU A 1092 14.34 9.77 -2.10
N GLU A 1093 13.28 10.08 -2.86
CA GLU A 1093 12.47 11.27 -2.61
C GLU A 1093 11.70 11.18 -1.29
N LYS A 1094 11.12 10.02 -0.96
CA LYS A 1094 10.46 9.76 0.33
C LYS A 1094 11.42 10.00 1.50
N THR A 1095 12.64 9.50 1.40
CA THR A 1095 13.70 9.69 2.41
C THR A 1095 14.08 11.16 2.55
N LYS A 1096 14.21 11.89 1.44
CA LYS A 1096 14.48 13.33 1.39
C LYS A 1096 13.34 14.17 2.00
N ARG A 1097 12.08 13.88 1.65
CA ARG A 1097 10.87 14.51 2.22
C ARG A 1097 10.79 14.26 3.73
N ALA A 1098 10.97 13.02 4.19
CA ALA A 1098 10.95 12.65 5.61
C ALA A 1098 12.05 13.36 6.42
N LYS A 1099 13.28 13.45 5.89
CA LYS A 1099 14.37 14.20 6.51
C LYS A 1099 14.04 15.69 6.65
N LEU A 1100 13.54 16.32 5.59
CA LEU A 1100 13.13 17.74 5.61
C LEU A 1100 11.96 18.00 6.59
N ALA A 1101 11.01 17.08 6.69
CA ALA A 1101 9.92 17.15 7.66
C ALA A 1101 10.44 17.05 9.10
N LYS A 1102 11.37 16.13 9.39
CA LYS A 1102 12.03 16.02 10.70
C LYS A 1102 12.83 17.27 11.06
N GLU A 1103 13.65 17.78 10.14
CA GLU A 1103 14.44 19.02 10.34
C GLU A 1103 13.56 20.26 10.53
N LYS A 1104 12.35 20.27 9.97
CA LYS A 1104 11.32 21.30 10.22
C LYS A 1104 10.73 21.14 11.63
N ALA A 1105 10.28 19.93 12.00
CA ALA A 1105 9.66 19.66 13.29
C ALA A 1105 10.62 19.91 14.47
N GLU A 1106 11.89 19.50 14.36
CA GLU A 1106 12.92 19.79 15.38
C GLU A 1106 13.17 21.30 15.53
N ARG A 1107 13.14 22.06 14.42
CA ARG A 1107 13.26 23.53 14.43
C ARG A 1107 12.04 24.20 15.07
N GLU A 1108 10.83 23.73 14.78
CA GLU A 1108 9.59 24.25 15.36
C GLU A 1108 9.47 23.91 16.85
N LYS A 1109 9.89 22.71 17.29
CA LYS A 1109 10.02 22.37 18.72
C LYS A 1109 11.05 23.26 19.42
N LEU A 1110 12.24 23.45 18.83
CA LEU A 1110 13.28 24.32 19.41
C LEU A 1110 12.82 25.79 19.50
N GLU A 1111 11.98 26.25 18.56
CA GLU A 1111 11.41 27.60 18.62
C GLU A 1111 10.31 27.73 19.69
N ARG A 1112 9.42 26.71 19.83
CA ARG A 1112 8.45 26.62 20.94
C ARG A 1112 9.15 26.61 22.30
N GLN A 1113 10.18 25.78 22.47
CA GLN A 1113 11.01 25.72 23.69
C GLN A 1113 11.69 27.06 23.97
N LYS A 1114 12.29 27.74 22.98
CA LYS A 1114 12.90 29.07 23.18
C LYS A 1114 11.89 30.15 23.56
N LYS A 1115 10.61 30.05 23.16
CA LYS A 1115 9.54 30.97 23.60
C LYS A 1115 9.08 30.69 25.03
N LYS A 1116 8.87 29.40 25.40
CA LYS A 1116 8.66 28.99 26.80
C LYS A 1116 9.82 29.49 27.67
N GLN A 1117 11.06 29.29 27.22
CA GLN A 1117 12.28 29.79 27.88
C GLN A 1117 12.30 31.32 28.02
N GLN A 1118 11.82 32.09 27.03
CA GLN A 1118 11.77 33.56 27.11
C GLN A 1118 10.76 34.10 28.12
N LEU A 1119 9.65 33.40 28.36
CA LEU A 1119 8.75 33.69 29.49
C LEU A 1119 9.40 33.35 30.84
N ILE A 1120 10.35 32.41 30.85
CA ILE A 1120 11.13 31.95 32.02
C ILE A 1120 12.47 32.74 32.16
N ASP A 1121 12.81 33.63 31.22
CA ASP A 1121 14.10 34.34 31.16
C ASP A 1121 14.19 35.53 32.13
N MET A 1122 13.22 35.66 33.05
CA MET A 1122 13.40 36.30 34.37
C MET A 1122 14.50 35.60 35.22
N ASN A 1123 15.14 34.56 34.69
CA ASN A 1123 16.34 33.99 35.26
C ASN A 1123 17.62 34.81 35.00
N LYS A 1124 17.62 35.80 34.09
CA LYS A 1124 18.76 36.72 33.93
C LYS A 1124 18.93 37.67 35.11
N GLU A 1125 20.19 37.97 35.41
CA GLU A 1125 20.65 38.83 36.49
C GLU A 1125 20.08 40.26 36.31
N GLY A 1126 19.08 40.65 37.11
CA GLY A 1126 18.42 41.94 36.95
C GLY A 1126 17.23 42.18 37.87
N ASP A 1127 16.17 41.36 37.74
CA ASP A 1127 14.88 41.56 38.42
C ASP A 1127 14.41 40.29 39.17
N GLU A 1128 14.61 40.27 40.49
CA GLU A 1128 14.20 39.16 41.37
C GLU A 1128 12.76 39.27 41.91
N THR A 1129 12.11 40.44 41.83
CA THR A 1129 10.75 40.72 42.36
C THR A 1129 9.70 40.95 41.27
N GLY A 1130 8.42 40.84 41.63
CA GLY A 1130 7.29 41.05 40.70
C GLY A 1130 7.02 39.87 39.75
N VAL A 1131 7.73 38.75 39.97
CA VAL A 1131 7.67 37.55 39.13
C VAL A 1131 6.23 37.05 38.99
N MET A 1132 5.55 36.84 40.13
CA MET A 1132 4.21 36.26 40.17
C MET A 1132 3.16 37.15 39.50
N ASP A 1133 3.20 38.46 39.77
CA ASP A 1133 2.24 39.38 39.16
C ASP A 1133 2.45 39.53 37.65
N SER A 1134 3.71 39.52 37.16
CA SER A 1134 4.04 39.52 35.73
C SER A 1134 3.47 38.29 35.01
N LEU A 1135 3.53 37.12 35.66
CA LEU A 1135 2.99 35.87 35.14
C LEU A 1135 1.46 35.88 35.10
N LEU A 1136 0.81 36.49 36.10
CA LEU A 1136 -0.64 36.68 36.14
C LEU A 1136 -1.12 37.68 35.08
N GLU A 1137 -0.36 38.74 34.78
CA GLU A 1137 -0.65 39.64 33.66
C GLU A 1137 -0.51 38.93 32.30
N ALA A 1138 0.52 38.09 32.14
CA ALA A 1138 0.70 37.28 30.93
C ALA A 1138 -0.42 36.23 30.73
N LEU A 1139 -0.94 35.67 31.81
CA LEU A 1139 -2.15 34.82 31.83
C LEU A 1139 -3.40 35.60 31.43
N GLN A 1140 -3.65 36.75 32.08
CA GLN A 1140 -4.87 37.55 31.96
C GLN A 1140 -5.02 38.16 30.56
N SER A 1141 -3.90 38.65 29.99
CA SER A 1141 -3.82 39.11 28.59
C SER A 1141 -3.83 37.97 27.54
N GLY A 1142 -3.75 36.71 27.98
CA GLY A 1142 -3.59 35.54 27.11
C GLY A 1142 -2.25 35.50 26.36
N ALA A 1143 -1.28 36.34 26.73
CA ALA A 1143 0.04 36.39 26.12
C ALA A 1143 0.87 35.13 26.42
N ALA A 1144 0.66 34.50 27.59
CA ALA A 1144 1.30 33.24 27.97
C ALA A 1144 0.91 32.06 27.05
N PHE A 1145 -0.23 32.14 26.36
CA PHE A 1145 -0.78 31.08 25.51
C PHE A 1145 -0.57 31.29 24.01
N ARG A 1146 -0.17 32.49 23.58
CA ARG A 1146 -0.21 32.88 22.16
C ARG A 1146 1.16 32.94 21.51
N ASP A 1147 1.40 32.05 20.54
CA ASP A 1147 2.54 32.17 19.64
C ASP A 1147 2.41 33.46 18.80
N ARG A 1148 3.41 34.34 18.86
CA ARG A 1148 3.38 35.74 18.37
C ARG A 1148 3.35 35.90 16.83
N ARG A 1149 2.92 34.89 16.07
CA ARG A 1149 2.92 34.87 14.60
C ARG A 1149 1.60 35.28 13.91
N LYS A 1150 0.46 35.34 14.62
CA LYS A 1150 -0.85 35.66 14.02
C LYS A 1150 -1.28 37.15 14.07
N ARG A 1151 -0.34 38.10 14.14
CA ARG A 1151 -0.63 39.54 13.89
C ARG A 1151 -0.52 39.87 12.39
N THR A 1152 -1.42 39.31 11.59
CA THR A 1152 -1.69 39.74 10.22
C THR A 1152 -3.13 40.27 10.16
N PRO A 1153 -3.39 41.52 9.73
CA PRO A 1153 -4.75 42.03 9.66
C PRO A 1153 -5.59 41.21 8.67
N ARG A 1154 -6.69 40.61 9.14
CA ARG A 1154 -7.61 39.85 8.29
C ARG A 1154 -8.44 40.85 7.47
N VAL A 1155 -7.91 41.27 6.32
CA VAL A 1155 -8.60 42.19 5.40
C VAL A 1155 -9.96 41.61 5.03
N GLN A 1156 -11.02 42.37 5.31
CA GLN A 1156 -12.39 41.97 4.96
C GLN A 1156 -12.57 42.00 3.44
N GLY A 1157 -12.43 40.83 2.81
CA GLY A 1157 -12.78 40.63 1.41
C GLY A 1157 -14.29 40.83 1.22
N LYS A 1158 -14.69 41.96 0.62
CA LYS A 1158 -16.07 42.16 0.18
C LYS A 1158 -16.43 41.12 -0.87
N MET A 1159 -17.56 40.45 -0.68
CA MET A 1159 -18.27 39.76 -1.76
C MET A 1159 -18.46 40.74 -2.92
N LEU A 1160 -17.95 40.38 -4.09
CA LEU A 1160 -18.33 40.99 -5.37
C LEU A 1160 -18.84 39.86 -6.26
N SER A 1161 -20.16 39.77 -6.38
CA SER A 1161 -20.78 38.94 -7.41
C SER A 1161 -20.43 39.52 -8.78
N LYS A 1162 -19.94 38.65 -9.67
CA LYS A 1162 -20.04 38.87 -11.12
C LYS A 1162 -20.46 37.57 -11.77
N ASN A 1163 -21.58 37.64 -12.47
CA ASN A 1163 -22.00 36.60 -13.40
C ASN A 1163 -21.00 36.60 -14.56
N PHE A 1164 -20.56 35.40 -14.97
CA PHE A 1164 -20.68 34.92 -16.34
C PHE A 1164 -20.65 33.39 -16.32
#